data_AF-A0A838R0E9-F1
#
_entry.id   AF-A0A838R0E9-F1
#
_cell.length_a   1.000
_cell.length_b   1.000
_cell.length_c   1.000
_cell.angle_alpha   90.00
_cell.angle_beta   90.00
_cell.angle_gamma   90.00
#
_symmetry.space_group_name_H-M   'P 1'
#
loop_
_entity.id
_entity.type
_entity.pdbx_description
1 polymer ?
#
loop_
_entity_poly.entity_id
_entity_poly.type
_entity_poly.pdbx_seq_one_letter_code
_entity_poly.pdbx_strand_id
1 'polypeptide(L)'
;MRFFSILGGAAGAVLLLAGSANAQVTRVLGLDVSAWQSDITTTEWATLKRPTNQQVGGVFGDGRDFVFIRSSRGGTTGYYNQSNAGNDNPPGQNTLSQRYDDPYFIQNITRASNAGLFAGSYHFSRPDIIASTLNANGIANTGADEANHFMQMAGPWMRPGYLLPVHDLEAGDGIRTDNEMAQFTLDFSNRVYEVMGIRPAIYTNGNYANYVIGGATATLRNEVVATHPTLWSARWPNQTNPDAILVQTANPSDSISWTYGPWDDAPNPAQPWSFWQYASTMKLNGNNLKASNTDVNVANGGMEFLKDKLVPALWMNDSSGDWSTLASWNSGQTPVAPVQGPGQVARVGALTLPTPRLPGAAGSGVTSGQHDTVILERANANITVTHSAGTTNIRKLYAREALNITGGELTINYVPSSDSTPISAQFSAAVSLSGGASLSVHTLQVDATRTFTVGGGNLTFNKINLMPAVTPATILLSGDLNVTPLAGATATIANGVGAGTSGRLELGGATREFDVANGAAEVDLSISVPVTNGGLTKAGAGTLALSGANTYAGDTAVEAGSLRLTAANLANTADLYLTTGSLLDLTFAAGAPDVIDSLFFDGASQQAGVWGAVGSGAEFTSSLITGTGTLQVTTFIAPPTPLAGDFDGNGTVEAADLTAWQNGYGMPNGANAGNGDGDADGDVDGNDFLVWQQNLGMTQSTTASAANAAAAPEPTGVVLMLLAMGGMLGRRSER
;
A
#
# COMPACT_ATOMS: atom_id res chain seq x y z
N MET A 1 -29.00 3.39 -67.78
CA MET A 1 -28.71 4.46 -68.76
C MET A 1 -27.63 5.35 -68.14
N ARG A 2 -26.41 5.39 -68.75
CA ARG A 2 -25.32 6.39 -68.65
C ARG A 2 -24.77 6.77 -67.24
N PHE A 3 -23.55 6.36 -66.87
CA PHE A 3 -22.18 6.91 -67.14
C PHE A 3 -21.66 7.93 -66.08
N PHE A 4 -20.60 7.51 -65.36
CA PHE A 4 -19.43 8.23 -64.79
C PHE A 4 -19.56 9.55 -64.00
N SER A 5 -18.94 9.61 -62.81
CA SER A 5 -17.64 10.31 -62.61
C SER A 5 -17.11 10.21 -61.16
N ILE A 6 -15.79 10.07 -61.08
CA ILE A 6 -14.94 9.99 -59.89
C ILE A 6 -14.55 11.42 -59.46
N LEU A 7 -14.50 11.69 -58.16
CA LEU A 7 -13.56 12.65 -57.57
C LEU A 7 -13.28 12.26 -56.12
N GLY A 8 -12.03 11.86 -55.88
CA GLY A 8 -11.52 11.53 -54.56
C GLY A 8 -11.24 12.78 -53.73
N GLY A 9 -11.52 12.68 -52.44
CA GLY A 9 -11.06 13.58 -51.40
C GLY A 9 -10.65 12.74 -50.20
N ALA A 10 -9.36 12.75 -49.89
CA ALA A 10 -8.80 12.11 -48.71
C ALA A 10 -9.34 12.80 -47.45
N ALA A 11 -10.24 12.14 -46.73
CA ALA A 11 -10.60 12.50 -45.36
C ALA A 11 -9.61 11.80 -44.42
N GLY A 12 -8.65 12.55 -43.90
CA GLY A 12 -7.83 12.11 -42.79
C GLY A 12 -8.74 11.81 -41.60
N ALA A 13 -8.76 10.54 -41.18
CA ALA A 13 -9.41 10.15 -39.94
C ALA A 13 -8.59 10.74 -38.78
N VAL A 14 -8.97 11.93 -38.32
CA VAL A 14 -8.60 12.40 -37.00
C VAL A 14 -9.31 11.46 -36.03
N LEU A 15 -8.58 10.47 -35.53
CA LEU A 15 -8.96 9.71 -34.35
C LEU A 15 -8.99 10.72 -33.20
N LEU A 16 -10.15 11.33 -32.99
CA LEU A 16 -10.47 11.98 -31.72
C LEU A 16 -10.39 10.87 -30.68
N LEU A 17 -9.26 10.83 -29.97
CA LEU A 17 -9.13 10.17 -28.68
C LEU A 17 -10.22 10.79 -27.80
N ALA A 18 -11.40 10.18 -27.80
CA ALA A 18 -12.38 10.37 -26.76
C ALA A 18 -11.68 9.89 -25.48
N GLY A 19 -11.08 10.82 -24.76
CA GLY A 19 -10.64 10.58 -23.40
C GLY A 19 -11.82 9.96 -22.68
N SER A 20 -11.61 8.77 -22.13
CA SER A 20 -12.60 8.06 -21.33
C SER A 20 -13.11 9.06 -20.30
N ALA A 21 -14.36 9.50 -20.45
CA ALA A 21 -14.99 10.31 -19.42
C ALA A 21 -14.98 9.44 -18.16
N ASN A 22 -14.13 9.76 -17.19
CA ASN A 22 -14.13 9.07 -15.91
C ASN A 22 -15.55 9.23 -15.35
N ALA A 23 -16.30 8.12 -15.32
CA ALA A 23 -17.63 8.12 -14.74
C ALA A 23 -17.51 8.65 -13.31
N GLN A 24 -18.27 9.71 -13.00
CA GLN A 24 -18.28 10.27 -11.66
C GLN A 24 -18.69 9.18 -10.67
N VAL A 25 -17.88 8.97 -9.64
CA VAL A 25 -18.16 7.96 -8.60
C VAL A 25 -19.49 8.30 -7.93
N THR A 26 -20.40 7.32 -7.83
CA THR A 26 -21.67 7.49 -7.14
C THR A 26 -21.41 7.76 -5.67
N ARG A 27 -21.90 8.91 -5.18
CA ARG A 27 -21.79 9.29 -3.78
C ARG A 27 -22.66 8.40 -2.92
N VAL A 28 -22.10 7.93 -1.80
CA VAL A 28 -22.84 7.09 -0.85
C VAL A 28 -23.78 7.93 0.01
N LEU A 29 -24.95 7.38 0.29
CA LEU A 29 -25.98 8.03 1.10
C LEU A 29 -25.90 7.55 2.55
N GLY A 30 -26.26 8.43 3.47
CA GLY A 30 -26.29 8.14 4.89
C GLY A 30 -27.38 8.93 5.59
N LEU A 31 -27.33 8.89 6.90
CA LEU A 31 -28.27 9.55 7.78
C LEU A 31 -27.60 9.91 9.09
N ASP A 32 -28.26 10.72 9.89
CA ASP A 32 -27.91 10.86 11.29
C ASP A 32 -29.16 10.76 12.16
N VAL A 33 -28.97 10.19 13.35
CA VAL A 33 -30.06 9.85 14.27
C VAL A 33 -29.65 10.12 15.71
N SER A 34 -30.68 10.26 16.54
CA SER A 34 -30.55 10.42 17.98
C SER A 34 -31.78 9.83 18.69
N ALA A 35 -31.91 10.06 20.00
CA ALA A 35 -33.11 9.70 20.75
C ALA A 35 -34.42 10.24 20.17
N TRP A 36 -34.39 11.26 19.29
CA TRP A 36 -35.57 11.77 18.61
C TRP A 36 -36.26 10.71 17.74
N GLN A 37 -35.53 9.76 17.17
CA GLN A 37 -36.11 8.66 16.39
C GLN A 37 -36.55 7.47 17.26
N SER A 38 -36.40 7.56 18.58
CA SER A 38 -36.74 6.50 19.56
C SER A 38 -36.04 5.16 19.28
N ASP A 39 -36.66 4.03 19.63
CA ASP A 39 -36.10 2.69 19.39
C ASP A 39 -36.18 2.33 17.90
N ILE A 40 -35.05 2.36 17.18
CA ILE A 40 -34.93 1.84 15.81
C ILE A 40 -34.57 0.36 15.88
N THR A 41 -35.51 -0.50 15.49
CA THR A 41 -35.41 -1.96 15.56
C THR A 41 -34.40 -2.53 14.57
N THR A 42 -34.00 -3.79 14.77
CA THR A 42 -33.10 -4.49 13.84
C THR A 42 -33.67 -4.58 12.42
N THR A 43 -34.98 -4.81 12.27
CA THR A 43 -35.64 -4.87 10.95
C THR A 43 -35.68 -3.50 10.25
N GLU A 44 -35.85 -2.44 11.04
CA GLU A 44 -35.79 -1.06 10.58
C GLU A 44 -34.39 -0.70 10.07
N TRP A 45 -33.32 -1.01 10.83
CA TRP A 45 -31.93 -0.86 10.37
C TRP A 45 -31.62 -1.66 9.11
N ALA A 46 -32.10 -2.90 9.02
CA ALA A 46 -31.95 -3.72 7.81
C ALA A 46 -32.68 -3.11 6.60
N THR A 47 -33.79 -2.40 6.83
CA THR A 47 -34.51 -1.67 5.78
C THR A 47 -33.76 -0.41 5.36
N LEU A 48 -33.18 0.33 6.31
CA LEU A 48 -32.32 1.49 6.02
C LEU A 48 -31.12 1.10 5.13
N LYS A 49 -30.45 -0.02 5.42
CA LYS A 49 -29.30 -0.49 4.61
C LYS A 49 -29.68 -0.98 3.21
N ARG A 50 -30.80 -1.71 3.13
CA ARG A 50 -31.16 -2.51 1.95
C ARG A 50 -31.18 -1.62 0.69
N PRO A 51 -30.67 -2.09 -0.46
CA PRO A 51 -30.74 -1.34 -1.71
C PRO A 51 -32.17 -0.92 -2.07
N THR A 52 -32.31 0.24 -2.70
CA THR A 52 -33.62 0.82 -3.07
C THR A 52 -34.41 0.00 -4.09
N ASN A 53 -33.73 -0.89 -4.82
CA ASN A 53 -34.35 -1.82 -5.77
C ASN A 53 -34.71 -3.19 -5.15
N GLN A 54 -34.50 -3.38 -3.85
CA GLN A 54 -34.82 -4.62 -3.14
C GLN A 54 -35.90 -4.40 -2.10
N GLN A 55 -36.80 -5.38 -1.94
CA GLN A 55 -37.89 -5.34 -0.96
C GLN A 55 -37.96 -6.60 -0.10
N VAL A 56 -38.40 -6.44 1.14
CA VAL A 56 -38.73 -7.53 2.06
C VAL A 56 -40.11 -7.23 2.64
N GLY A 57 -41.05 -8.19 2.55
CA GLY A 57 -42.41 -7.98 3.03
C GLY A 57 -43.16 -6.82 2.34
N GLY A 58 -42.82 -6.51 1.08
CA GLY A 58 -43.41 -5.40 0.33
C GLY A 58 -42.84 -4.01 0.66
N VAL A 59 -41.83 -3.92 1.52
CA VAL A 59 -41.16 -2.66 1.88
C VAL A 59 -39.80 -2.58 1.18
N PHE A 60 -39.62 -1.57 0.33
CA PHE A 60 -38.33 -1.29 -0.33
C PHE A 60 -37.27 -0.85 0.68
N GLY A 61 -36.00 -1.09 0.36
CA GLY A 61 -34.88 -0.57 1.13
C GLY A 61 -34.66 0.93 0.89
N ASP A 62 -33.94 1.58 1.81
CA ASP A 62 -33.62 3.02 1.68
C ASP A 62 -32.23 3.28 1.07
N GLY A 63 -31.36 2.27 0.99
CA GLY A 63 -30.03 2.38 0.37
C GLY A 63 -29.09 3.33 1.11
N ARG A 64 -28.95 3.17 2.42
CA ARG A 64 -28.08 3.97 3.29
C ARG A 64 -26.85 3.16 3.69
N ASP A 65 -25.65 3.68 3.45
CA ASP A 65 -24.40 2.99 3.70
C ASP A 65 -23.68 3.44 4.97
N PHE A 66 -24.03 4.63 5.48
CA PHE A 66 -23.44 5.14 6.71
C PHE A 66 -24.45 5.86 7.62
N VAL A 67 -24.08 5.98 8.89
CA VAL A 67 -24.84 6.74 9.88
C VAL A 67 -23.96 7.43 10.92
N PHE A 68 -24.30 8.65 11.30
CA PHE A 68 -23.82 9.28 12.53
C PHE A 68 -24.89 9.21 13.61
N ILE A 69 -24.52 8.77 14.82
CA ILE A 69 -25.48 8.55 15.91
C ILE A 69 -25.09 9.43 17.09
N ARG A 70 -26.03 10.23 17.60
CA ARG A 70 -25.75 11.03 18.79
C ARG A 70 -25.44 10.11 19.95
N SER A 71 -24.28 10.31 20.53
CA SER A 71 -23.89 9.61 21.76
C SER A 71 -24.26 10.42 23.00
N SER A 72 -24.10 11.74 22.91
CA SER A 72 -24.11 12.63 24.05
C SER A 72 -24.36 14.07 23.63
N ARG A 73 -24.72 14.91 24.59
CA ARG A 73 -24.86 16.37 24.46
C ARG A 73 -24.41 17.05 25.75
N GLY A 74 -23.73 18.18 25.64
CA GLY A 74 -23.33 19.05 26.76
C GLY A 74 -22.31 18.42 27.71
N GLY A 75 -21.72 19.20 28.62
CA GLY A 75 -20.60 18.79 29.48
C GLY A 75 -20.97 18.42 30.91
N THR A 76 -20.26 19.00 31.88
CA THR A 76 -20.20 18.56 33.28
C THR A 76 -21.35 19.09 34.15
N THR A 77 -21.94 20.23 33.81
CA THR A 77 -22.94 20.93 34.66
C THR A 77 -24.27 21.19 33.96
N GLY A 78 -25.29 21.62 34.72
CA GLY A 78 -26.66 21.94 34.25
C GLY A 78 -27.74 20.95 34.71
N TYR A 79 -28.97 21.09 34.19
CA TYR A 79 -30.12 20.18 34.40
C TYR A 79 -30.92 19.96 33.11
N TYR A 80 -31.33 18.74 32.78
CA TYR A 80 -32.20 18.44 31.63
C TYR A 80 -32.97 17.14 31.86
N ASN A 81 -34.29 17.28 31.83
CA ASN A 81 -35.21 16.17 31.79
C ASN A 81 -35.82 16.04 30.38
N GLN A 82 -35.38 15.02 29.62
CA GLN A 82 -35.92 14.71 28.28
C GLN A 82 -37.42 14.36 28.30
N SER A 83 -37.94 13.83 29.42
CA SER A 83 -39.38 13.53 29.57
C SER A 83 -40.22 14.78 29.79
N ASN A 84 -39.58 15.93 30.04
CA ASN A 84 -40.18 17.25 30.09
C ASN A 84 -39.32 18.22 29.25
N ALA A 85 -39.16 17.95 27.95
CA ALA A 85 -38.37 18.81 27.07
C ALA A 85 -38.94 20.25 26.97
N GLY A 86 -40.25 20.42 27.19
CA GLY A 86 -40.93 21.72 27.22
C GLY A 86 -40.56 22.60 28.41
N ASN A 87 -39.84 22.06 29.39
CA ASN A 87 -39.38 22.77 30.59
C ASN A 87 -40.53 23.45 31.36
N ASP A 88 -41.69 22.79 31.42
CA ASP A 88 -42.94 23.39 31.87
C ASP A 88 -43.37 22.95 33.28
N ASN A 89 -42.93 21.78 33.76
CA ASN A 89 -43.27 21.28 35.09
C ASN A 89 -42.15 20.55 35.86
N PRO A 90 -41.61 21.14 36.97
CA PRO A 90 -41.76 22.54 37.33
C PRO A 90 -41.05 23.43 36.31
N PRO A 91 -41.60 24.62 36.00
CA PRO A 91 -41.11 25.43 34.91
C PRO A 91 -39.69 25.94 35.16
N GLY A 92 -38.88 25.98 34.10
CA GLY A 92 -37.57 26.62 34.13
C GLY A 92 -36.42 25.77 34.70
N GLN A 93 -36.62 24.50 35.04
CA GLN A 93 -35.52 23.66 35.54
C GLN A 93 -34.52 23.23 34.47
N ASN A 94 -35.00 22.86 33.28
CA ASN A 94 -34.13 22.46 32.19
C ASN A 94 -33.30 23.66 31.72
N THR A 95 -31.99 23.48 31.82
CA THR A 95 -31.00 24.33 31.18
C THR A 95 -30.91 24.03 29.69
N LEU A 96 -31.53 22.92 29.25
CA LEU A 96 -31.47 22.33 27.91
C LEU A 96 -30.06 21.95 27.45
N SER A 97 -29.03 22.26 28.23
CA SER A 97 -27.62 22.33 27.81
C SER A 97 -26.67 21.49 28.67
N GLN A 98 -27.20 20.70 29.61
CA GLN A 98 -26.38 19.86 30.50
C GLN A 98 -25.86 18.58 29.85
N ARG A 99 -25.04 17.83 30.62
CA ARG A 99 -24.76 16.43 30.40
C ARG A 99 -26.03 15.67 30.02
N TYR A 100 -26.04 15.09 28.85
CA TYR A 100 -27.09 14.20 28.40
C TYR A 100 -26.47 13.01 27.69
N ASP A 101 -26.75 11.81 28.19
CA ASP A 101 -26.33 10.54 27.61
C ASP A 101 -27.48 10.02 26.73
N ASP A 102 -27.27 9.82 25.43
CA ASP A 102 -28.35 9.34 24.55
C ASP A 102 -28.68 7.87 24.86
N PRO A 103 -29.90 7.55 25.35
CA PRO A 103 -30.20 6.21 25.86
C PRO A 103 -30.22 5.13 24.78
N TYR A 104 -30.34 5.50 23.50
CA TYR A 104 -30.41 4.56 22.38
C TYR A 104 -29.07 4.37 21.65
N PHE A 105 -28.04 5.17 21.96
CA PHE A 105 -26.77 5.20 21.22
C PHE A 105 -26.15 3.81 21.03
N ILE A 106 -25.95 3.08 22.13
CA ILE A 106 -25.23 1.80 22.12
C ILE A 106 -25.98 0.73 21.32
N GLN A 107 -27.30 0.70 21.46
CA GLN A 107 -28.15 -0.23 20.72
C GLN A 107 -28.16 0.13 19.22
N ASN A 108 -28.29 1.41 18.89
CA ASN A 108 -28.32 1.87 17.50
C ASN A 108 -26.99 1.65 16.79
N ILE A 109 -25.85 1.96 17.42
CA ILE A 109 -24.55 1.72 16.79
C ILE A 109 -24.30 0.24 16.57
N THR A 110 -24.70 -0.61 17.52
CA THR A 110 -24.62 -2.08 17.37
C THR A 110 -25.50 -2.58 16.23
N ARG A 111 -26.77 -2.16 16.18
CA ARG A 111 -27.71 -2.61 15.15
C ARG A 111 -27.38 -2.08 13.76
N ALA A 112 -26.95 -0.83 13.65
CA ALA A 112 -26.54 -0.22 12.39
C ALA A 112 -25.32 -0.94 11.79
N SER A 113 -24.29 -1.20 12.61
CA SER A 113 -23.12 -1.96 12.16
C SER A 113 -23.46 -3.40 11.79
N ASN A 114 -24.32 -4.07 12.56
CA ASN A 114 -24.79 -5.43 12.23
C ASN A 114 -25.65 -5.47 10.94
N ALA A 115 -26.37 -4.39 10.65
CA ALA A 115 -27.10 -4.25 9.39
C ALA A 115 -26.16 -3.95 8.21
N GLY A 116 -24.90 -3.60 8.46
CA GLY A 116 -23.90 -3.31 7.43
C GLY A 116 -23.74 -1.83 7.08
N LEU A 117 -24.14 -0.91 7.96
CA LEU A 117 -23.83 0.52 7.82
C LEU A 117 -22.54 0.87 8.57
N PHE A 118 -21.67 1.65 7.93
CA PHE A 118 -20.55 2.30 8.63
C PHE A 118 -21.10 3.32 9.62
N ALA A 119 -20.84 3.12 10.90
CA ALA A 119 -21.42 3.95 11.95
C ALA A 119 -20.37 4.83 12.63
N GLY A 120 -20.73 6.07 12.91
CA GLY A 120 -19.95 7.03 13.71
C GLY A 120 -20.77 7.57 14.86
N SER A 121 -20.08 8.20 15.81
CA SER A 121 -20.71 8.88 16.93
C SER A 121 -20.59 10.38 16.78
N TYR A 122 -21.59 11.13 17.27
CA TYR A 122 -21.46 12.58 17.42
C TYR A 122 -21.81 13.05 18.83
N HIS A 123 -21.26 14.22 19.18
CA HIS A 123 -21.53 14.93 20.43
C HIS A 123 -22.05 16.33 20.10
N PHE A 124 -23.29 16.63 20.52
CA PHE A 124 -23.85 17.97 20.35
C PHE A 124 -23.32 18.88 21.46
N SER A 125 -22.34 19.71 21.12
CA SER A 125 -21.64 20.55 22.09
C SER A 125 -22.50 21.71 22.56
N ARG A 126 -22.37 22.09 23.84
CA ARG A 126 -23.09 23.18 24.51
C ARG A 126 -22.16 24.25 25.09
N PRO A 127 -21.45 25.02 24.23
CA PRO A 127 -20.65 26.17 24.69
C PRO A 127 -21.49 27.25 25.38
N ASP A 128 -22.81 27.23 25.22
CA ASP A 128 -23.78 28.08 25.91
C ASP A 128 -23.92 27.79 27.42
N ILE A 129 -23.30 26.72 27.95
CA ILE A 129 -23.10 26.56 29.39
C ILE A 129 -21.91 27.40 29.86
N ILE A 130 -22.22 28.56 30.42
CA ILE A 130 -21.29 29.46 31.07
C ILE A 130 -21.58 29.51 32.58
N ALA A 131 -20.70 30.18 33.35
CA ALA A 131 -20.81 30.23 34.82
C ALA A 131 -22.17 30.77 35.32
N SER A 132 -22.81 31.65 34.56
CA SER A 132 -24.12 32.23 34.88
C SER A 132 -25.31 31.40 34.40
N THR A 133 -25.09 30.30 33.67
CA THR A 133 -26.18 29.44 33.22
C THR A 133 -26.87 28.82 34.45
N LEU A 134 -28.21 28.78 34.43
CA LEU A 134 -29.00 28.18 35.50
C LEU A 134 -28.50 26.75 35.79
N ASN A 135 -28.46 26.34 37.06
CA ASN A 135 -27.98 25.01 37.50
C ASN A 135 -26.53 24.66 37.06
N ALA A 136 -25.74 25.62 36.55
CA ALA A 136 -24.32 25.43 36.27
C ALA A 136 -23.45 25.55 37.53
N ASN A 137 -24.02 26.04 38.64
CA ASN A 137 -23.33 26.23 39.93
C ASN A 137 -22.04 27.06 39.83
N GLY A 138 -22.01 28.05 38.93
CA GLY A 138 -20.82 28.89 38.71
C GLY A 138 -19.74 28.26 37.83
N ILE A 139 -19.97 27.06 37.28
CA ILE A 139 -18.98 26.30 36.50
C ILE A 139 -19.43 26.25 35.03
N ALA A 140 -18.66 26.90 34.16
CA ALA A 140 -18.84 26.81 32.72
C ALA A 140 -18.33 25.48 32.17
N ASN A 141 -18.93 24.98 31.09
CA ASN A 141 -18.35 23.88 30.33
C ASN A 141 -17.17 24.41 29.51
N THR A 142 -16.10 23.63 29.43
CA THR A 142 -15.01 23.81 28.47
C THR A 142 -15.11 22.80 27.33
N GLY A 143 -14.44 23.05 26.21
CA GLY A 143 -14.38 22.07 25.12
C GLY A 143 -13.77 20.74 25.58
N ALA A 144 -12.79 20.79 26.48
CA ALA A 144 -12.18 19.61 27.07
C ALA A 144 -13.16 18.81 27.96
N ASP A 145 -14.04 19.47 28.71
CA ASP A 145 -15.09 18.81 29.50
C ASP A 145 -16.06 18.05 28.60
N GLU A 146 -16.48 18.67 27.51
CA GLU A 146 -17.42 18.07 26.55
C GLU A 146 -16.78 16.93 25.75
N ALA A 147 -15.51 17.08 25.37
CA ALA A 147 -14.73 15.98 24.81
C ALA A 147 -14.59 14.81 25.78
N ASN A 148 -14.33 15.07 27.07
CA ASN A 148 -14.27 14.03 28.10
C ASN A 148 -15.62 13.30 28.23
N HIS A 149 -16.73 14.02 28.26
CA HIS A 149 -18.06 13.40 28.27
C HIS A 149 -18.29 12.56 27.00
N PHE A 150 -17.98 13.10 25.83
CA PHE A 150 -18.11 12.38 24.57
C PHE A 150 -17.34 11.05 24.60
N MET A 151 -16.08 11.07 25.04
CA MET A 151 -15.25 9.88 25.15
C MET A 151 -15.75 8.89 26.22
N GLN A 152 -16.30 9.38 27.33
CA GLN A 152 -16.94 8.51 28.33
C GLN A 152 -18.13 7.74 27.74
N MET A 153 -18.89 8.35 26.81
CA MET A 153 -20.07 7.72 26.21
C MET A 153 -19.75 6.90 24.95
N ALA A 154 -18.87 7.41 24.09
CA ALA A 154 -18.62 6.85 22.76
C ALA A 154 -17.18 6.35 22.53
N GLY A 155 -16.27 6.51 23.50
CA GLY A 155 -14.88 6.07 23.40
C GLY A 155 -14.69 4.63 22.92
N PRO A 156 -15.53 3.64 23.32
CA PRO A 156 -15.46 2.29 22.77
C PRO A 156 -15.63 2.20 21.25
N TRP A 157 -16.25 3.18 20.60
CA TRP A 157 -16.49 3.20 19.15
C TRP A 157 -15.62 4.24 18.43
N MET A 158 -14.71 4.94 19.12
CA MET A 158 -13.70 5.81 18.48
C MET A 158 -12.45 5.01 18.12
N ARG A 159 -12.62 3.95 17.33
CA ARG A 159 -11.58 2.96 16.98
C ARG A 159 -11.79 2.37 15.59
N PRO A 160 -10.80 1.64 15.02
CA PRO A 160 -10.93 1.05 13.70
C PRO A 160 -12.20 0.23 13.49
N GLY A 161 -12.83 0.42 12.32
CA GLY A 161 -14.13 -0.14 11.98
C GLY A 161 -15.32 0.82 12.19
N TYR A 162 -15.09 2.01 12.76
CA TYR A 162 -16.10 3.05 12.95
C TYR A 162 -15.67 4.36 12.29
N LEU A 163 -16.64 5.19 11.90
CA LEU A 163 -16.38 6.53 11.37
C LEU A 163 -15.80 7.45 12.45
N LEU A 164 -15.05 8.46 12.01
CA LEU A 164 -14.47 9.47 12.91
C LEU A 164 -15.54 10.05 13.86
N PRO A 165 -15.19 10.27 15.14
CA PRO A 165 -16.08 10.96 16.07
C PRO A 165 -16.35 12.39 15.59
N VAL A 166 -17.58 12.86 15.76
CA VAL A 166 -18.01 14.18 15.27
C VAL A 166 -18.26 15.14 16.44
N HIS A 167 -17.63 16.30 16.38
CA HIS A 167 -17.98 17.47 17.17
C HIS A 167 -19.12 18.22 16.46
N ASP A 168 -20.33 18.18 17.01
CA ASP A 168 -21.48 18.92 16.48
C ASP A 168 -21.56 20.29 17.20
N LEU A 169 -21.27 21.36 16.47
CA LEU A 169 -21.16 22.73 16.98
C LEU A 169 -22.26 23.62 16.39
N GLU A 170 -23.36 23.76 17.12
CA GLU A 170 -24.49 24.60 16.72
C GLU A 170 -25.13 25.41 17.88
N ALA A 171 -24.40 25.59 18.99
CA ALA A 171 -24.84 26.36 20.15
C ALA A 171 -23.72 27.30 20.65
N GLY A 172 -24.06 28.32 21.43
CA GLY A 172 -23.11 29.22 22.09
C GLY A 172 -22.90 30.59 21.43
N ASP A 173 -23.39 30.78 20.21
CA ASP A 173 -23.35 32.07 19.52
C ASP A 173 -24.07 33.17 20.34
N GLY A 174 -23.46 34.35 20.42
CA GLY A 174 -23.91 35.49 21.21
C GLY A 174 -23.76 35.35 22.73
N ILE A 175 -23.49 34.15 23.25
CA ILE A 175 -23.17 33.91 24.68
C ILE A 175 -21.66 33.98 24.90
N ARG A 176 -20.90 33.38 23.98
CA ARG A 176 -19.44 33.50 23.88
C ARG A 176 -19.07 34.39 22.70
N THR A 177 -17.90 35.02 22.78
CA THR A 177 -17.29 35.67 21.62
C THR A 177 -16.82 34.64 20.60
N ASP A 178 -16.68 35.03 19.34
CA ASP A 178 -16.18 34.16 18.26
C ASP A 178 -14.81 33.53 18.59
N ASN A 179 -13.92 34.28 19.26
CA ASN A 179 -12.64 33.74 19.72
C ASN A 179 -12.80 32.69 20.82
N GLU A 180 -13.72 32.88 21.76
CA GLU A 180 -14.01 31.89 22.81
C GLU A 180 -14.69 30.65 22.22
N MET A 181 -15.52 30.82 21.18
CA MET A 181 -16.12 29.72 20.42
C MET A 181 -15.07 28.91 19.67
N ALA A 182 -14.14 29.58 18.99
CA ALA A 182 -13.01 28.93 18.33
C ALA A 182 -12.11 28.21 19.36
N GLN A 183 -11.79 28.85 20.48
CA GLN A 183 -10.99 28.22 21.54
C GLN A 183 -11.69 27.00 22.14
N PHE A 184 -12.99 27.06 22.42
CA PHE A 184 -13.76 25.90 22.88
C PHE A 184 -13.65 24.74 21.87
N THR A 185 -13.74 25.06 20.58
CA THR A 185 -13.64 24.08 19.49
C THR A 185 -12.25 23.43 19.44
N LEU A 186 -11.19 24.22 19.62
CA LEU A 186 -9.82 23.72 19.72
C LEU A 186 -9.63 22.83 20.94
N ASP A 187 -10.10 23.25 22.12
CA ASP A 187 -9.98 22.49 23.36
C ASP A 187 -10.66 21.13 23.24
N PHE A 188 -11.81 21.05 22.57
CA PHE A 188 -12.50 19.80 22.28
C PHE A 188 -11.64 18.86 21.43
N SER A 189 -11.18 19.32 20.26
CA SER A 189 -10.39 18.48 19.35
C SER A 189 -9.04 18.09 19.94
N ASN A 190 -8.36 19.02 20.62
CA ASN A 190 -7.09 18.74 21.29
C ASN A 190 -7.26 17.68 22.37
N ARG A 191 -8.34 17.73 23.14
CA ARG A 191 -8.59 16.72 24.17
C ARG A 191 -8.91 15.34 23.58
N VAL A 192 -9.69 15.27 22.49
CA VAL A 192 -9.91 14.00 21.77
C VAL A 192 -8.59 13.45 21.22
N TYR A 193 -7.77 14.31 20.60
CA TYR A 193 -6.48 13.90 20.05
C TYR A 193 -5.50 13.41 21.11
N GLU A 194 -5.43 14.10 22.25
CA GLU A 194 -4.57 13.74 23.38
C GLU A 194 -4.87 12.31 23.90
N VAL A 195 -6.15 11.94 23.99
CA VAL A 195 -6.57 10.65 24.57
C VAL A 195 -6.65 9.54 23.52
N MET A 196 -7.15 9.87 22.33
CA MET A 196 -7.49 8.88 21.30
C MET A 196 -6.51 8.83 20.12
N GLY A 197 -5.60 9.81 20.01
CA GLY A 197 -4.64 9.91 18.89
C GLY A 197 -5.26 10.34 17.56
N ILE A 198 -6.55 10.71 17.55
CA ILE A 198 -7.31 11.04 16.33
C ILE A 198 -7.96 12.42 16.44
N ARG A 199 -8.15 13.07 15.30
CA ARG A 199 -8.89 14.33 15.20
C ARG A 199 -10.35 14.07 14.86
N PRO A 200 -11.32 14.67 15.59
CA PRO A 200 -12.73 14.54 15.26
C PRO A 200 -13.07 15.27 13.94
N ALA A 201 -14.12 14.80 13.27
CA ALA A 201 -14.82 15.61 12.28
C ALA A 201 -15.61 16.72 12.98
N ILE A 202 -16.01 17.76 12.25
CA ILE A 202 -16.91 18.80 12.76
C ILE A 202 -18.18 18.86 11.94
N TYR A 203 -19.32 18.88 12.62
CA TYR A 203 -20.60 19.21 12.04
C TYR A 203 -20.97 20.65 12.39
N THR A 204 -21.36 21.42 11.38
CA THR A 204 -21.77 22.81 11.53
C THR A 204 -22.62 23.25 10.33
N ASN A 205 -23.58 24.15 10.57
CA ASN A 205 -24.25 24.87 9.49
C ASN A 205 -23.38 26.04 8.97
N GLY A 206 -23.79 26.60 7.84
CA GLY A 206 -23.05 27.69 7.20
C GLY A 206 -22.94 28.97 8.02
N ASN A 207 -23.92 29.26 8.90
CA ASN A 207 -23.84 30.46 9.74
C ASN A 207 -22.76 30.32 10.80
N TYR A 208 -22.68 29.17 11.48
CA TYR A 208 -21.63 28.89 12.45
C TYR A 208 -20.25 28.82 11.78
N ALA A 209 -20.15 28.19 10.60
CA ALA A 209 -18.90 28.14 9.86
C ALA A 209 -18.40 29.55 9.48
N ASN A 210 -19.28 30.37 8.88
CA ASN A 210 -18.88 31.66 8.32
C ASN A 210 -18.82 32.80 9.34
N TYR A 211 -19.79 32.91 10.24
CA TYR A 211 -19.92 34.06 11.14
C TYR A 211 -19.36 33.79 12.53
N VAL A 212 -19.46 32.57 13.06
CA VAL A 212 -18.95 32.25 14.39
C VAL A 212 -17.48 31.85 14.33
N ILE A 213 -17.15 30.77 13.62
CA ILE A 213 -15.74 30.37 13.45
C ILE A 213 -15.01 31.34 12.52
N GLY A 214 -15.63 31.76 11.42
CA GLY A 214 -15.04 32.74 10.50
C GLY A 214 -14.87 34.14 11.11
N GLY A 215 -15.67 34.50 12.12
CA GLY A 215 -15.55 35.75 12.89
C GLY A 215 -14.35 35.78 13.85
N ALA A 216 -13.79 34.61 14.19
CA ALA A 216 -12.63 34.52 15.06
C ALA A 216 -11.36 35.08 14.38
N THR A 217 -10.32 35.35 15.19
CA THR A 217 -9.01 35.74 14.66
C THR A 217 -8.47 34.71 13.66
N ALA A 218 -7.69 35.19 12.69
CA ALA A 218 -7.11 34.34 11.64
C ALA A 218 -6.34 33.14 12.20
N THR A 219 -5.58 33.33 13.28
CA THR A 219 -4.84 32.26 13.95
C THR A 219 -5.77 31.17 14.46
N LEU A 220 -6.80 31.54 15.24
CA LEU A 220 -7.73 30.58 15.84
C LEU A 220 -8.53 29.83 14.77
N ARG A 221 -9.09 30.52 13.77
CA ARG A 221 -9.87 29.85 12.73
C ARG A 221 -9.03 28.91 11.86
N ASN A 222 -7.79 29.27 11.54
CA ASN A 222 -6.88 28.40 10.79
C ASN A 222 -6.54 27.14 11.60
N GLU A 223 -6.36 27.29 12.92
CA GLU A 223 -6.11 26.16 13.81
C GLU A 223 -7.36 25.26 13.95
N VAL A 224 -8.57 25.84 13.97
CA VAL A 224 -9.82 25.06 13.96
C VAL A 224 -9.91 24.21 12.69
N VAL A 225 -9.62 24.78 11.52
CA VAL A 225 -9.60 24.04 10.23
C VAL A 225 -8.55 22.93 10.26
N ALA A 226 -7.34 23.20 10.75
CA ALA A 226 -6.27 22.20 10.85
C ALA A 226 -6.60 21.05 11.80
N THR A 227 -7.33 21.33 12.89
CA THR A 227 -7.72 20.33 13.90
C THR A 227 -9.07 19.65 13.62
N HIS A 228 -9.81 20.11 12.60
CA HIS A 228 -11.04 19.51 12.09
C HIS A 228 -11.04 19.44 10.55
N PRO A 229 -10.12 18.66 9.95
CA PRO A 229 -9.99 18.58 8.49
C PRO A 229 -11.17 17.88 7.80
N THR A 230 -12.04 17.20 8.56
CA THR A 230 -13.25 16.56 8.03
C THR A 230 -14.46 17.40 8.39
N LEU A 231 -14.97 18.16 7.40
CA LEU A 231 -16.16 18.99 7.54
C LEU A 231 -17.43 18.21 7.16
N TRP A 232 -18.41 18.23 8.05
CA TRP A 232 -19.79 17.83 7.80
C TRP A 232 -20.67 19.07 7.77
N SER A 233 -21.07 19.49 6.57
CA SER A 233 -21.84 20.71 6.37
C SER A 233 -23.33 20.45 6.48
N ALA A 234 -24.03 21.23 7.32
CA ALA A 234 -25.49 21.26 7.35
C ALA A 234 -26.02 22.32 6.40
N ARG A 235 -26.78 21.89 5.38
CA ARG A 235 -27.44 22.81 4.45
C ARG A 235 -28.64 22.15 3.79
N TRP A 236 -29.80 22.77 3.83
CA TRP A 236 -31.03 22.16 3.32
C TRP A 236 -31.67 23.00 2.19
N PRO A 237 -31.27 22.80 0.92
CA PRO A 237 -31.80 23.58 -0.20
C PRO A 237 -33.30 23.38 -0.44
N ASN A 238 -33.85 22.22 -0.06
CA ASN A 238 -35.25 21.89 -0.30
C ASN A 238 -35.82 20.96 0.79
N GLN A 239 -36.34 21.55 1.87
CA GLN A 239 -36.95 20.81 2.98
C GLN A 239 -38.36 20.29 2.66
N THR A 240 -39.05 20.83 1.67
CA THR A 240 -40.41 20.38 1.31
C THR A 240 -40.37 19.16 0.40
N ASN A 241 -39.32 19.02 -0.41
CA ASN A 241 -39.07 17.83 -1.22
C ASN A 241 -37.57 17.47 -1.22
N PRO A 242 -37.10 16.78 -0.16
CA PRO A 242 -35.71 16.34 -0.06
C PRO A 242 -35.24 15.45 -1.23
N ASP A 243 -36.14 14.65 -1.83
CA ASP A 243 -35.81 13.76 -2.96
C ASP A 243 -35.50 14.53 -4.26
N ALA A 244 -35.90 15.81 -4.36
CA ALA A 244 -35.55 16.65 -5.50
C ALA A 244 -34.11 17.20 -5.45
N ILE A 245 -33.40 16.99 -4.34
CA ILE A 245 -32.01 17.45 -4.20
C ILE A 245 -31.10 16.48 -4.95
N LEU A 246 -30.38 16.98 -5.95
CA LEU A 246 -29.48 16.18 -6.79
C LEU A 246 -28.15 15.89 -6.08
N VAL A 247 -28.20 15.18 -4.94
CA VAL A 247 -27.05 14.92 -4.05
C VAL A 247 -25.83 14.26 -4.74
N GLN A 248 -26.06 13.61 -5.88
CA GLN A 248 -25.00 13.00 -6.68
C GLN A 248 -24.12 14.04 -7.39
N THR A 249 -24.62 15.23 -7.72
CA THR A 249 -23.89 16.24 -8.50
C THR A 249 -23.87 17.62 -7.85
N ALA A 250 -24.86 17.94 -7.03
CA ALA A 250 -24.98 19.20 -6.32
C ALA A 250 -24.04 19.27 -5.10
N ASN A 251 -23.72 20.48 -4.68
CA ASN A 251 -22.93 20.77 -3.49
C ASN A 251 -23.64 21.76 -2.57
N PRO A 252 -23.33 21.76 -1.26
CA PRO A 252 -23.88 22.73 -0.31
C PRO A 252 -23.75 24.20 -0.76
N SER A 253 -22.64 24.54 -1.41
CA SER A 253 -22.32 25.92 -1.81
C SER A 253 -22.95 26.39 -3.13
N ASP A 254 -23.59 25.50 -3.91
CA ASP A 254 -24.15 25.83 -5.23
C ASP A 254 -25.16 26.99 -5.18
N SER A 255 -25.85 27.15 -4.04
CA SER A 255 -26.85 28.22 -3.83
C SER A 255 -26.37 29.33 -2.88
N ILE A 256 -25.29 29.11 -2.11
CA ILE A 256 -24.71 30.10 -1.19
C ILE A 256 -23.21 29.80 -1.04
N SER A 257 -22.35 30.67 -1.57
CA SER A 257 -20.92 30.43 -1.68
C SER A 257 -20.16 30.42 -0.34
N TRP A 258 -20.61 31.14 0.68
CA TRP A 258 -19.91 31.26 1.97
C TRP A 258 -20.19 30.13 2.96
N THR A 259 -20.92 29.09 2.56
CA THR A 259 -21.44 28.05 3.46
C THR A 259 -20.36 27.22 4.19
N TYR A 260 -19.10 27.29 3.76
CA TYR A 260 -17.98 26.57 4.38
C TYR A 260 -17.10 27.45 5.28
N GLY A 261 -17.31 28.78 5.30
CA GLY A 261 -16.50 29.69 6.12
C GLY A 261 -14.98 29.49 5.91
N PRO A 262 -14.17 29.31 6.96
CA PRO A 262 -12.72 29.20 6.80
C PRO A 262 -12.24 27.89 6.16
N TRP A 263 -13.11 26.89 5.96
CA TRP A 263 -12.70 25.61 5.37
C TRP A 263 -12.45 25.69 3.86
N ASP A 264 -12.95 26.70 3.15
CA ASP A 264 -12.67 26.95 1.73
C ASP A 264 -11.83 28.22 1.47
N ASP A 265 -11.30 28.84 2.54
CA ASP A 265 -10.25 29.86 2.42
C ASP A 265 -8.97 29.24 1.82
N ALA A 266 -8.32 29.95 0.90
CA ALA A 266 -7.07 29.49 0.30
C ALA A 266 -6.03 29.17 1.40
N PRO A 267 -5.33 28.02 1.36
CA PRO A 267 -5.13 27.13 0.21
C PRO A 267 -6.11 25.95 0.09
N ASN A 268 -7.20 25.94 0.86
CA ASN A 268 -8.13 24.82 0.86
C ASN A 268 -8.97 24.74 -0.43
N PRO A 269 -9.48 23.55 -0.80
CA PRO A 269 -10.33 23.39 -1.97
C PRO A 269 -11.69 24.07 -1.80
N ALA A 270 -12.27 24.54 -2.90
CA ALA A 270 -13.59 25.22 -2.94
C ALA A 270 -14.79 24.33 -2.54
N GLN A 271 -14.59 23.01 -2.41
CA GLN A 271 -15.60 22.05 -1.95
C GLN A 271 -14.99 21.16 -0.86
N PRO A 272 -14.67 21.71 0.32
CA PRO A 272 -13.90 21.03 1.37
C PRO A 272 -14.74 20.05 2.19
N TRP A 273 -16.06 20.04 2.00
CA TRP A 273 -16.97 19.18 2.74
C TRP A 273 -16.70 17.70 2.46
N SER A 274 -16.76 16.90 3.52
CA SER A 274 -16.69 15.43 3.46
C SER A 274 -18.08 14.80 3.54
N PHE A 275 -18.96 15.41 4.35
CA PHE A 275 -20.35 14.99 4.48
C PHE A 275 -21.27 16.20 4.34
N TRP A 276 -22.47 15.97 3.83
CA TRP A 276 -23.48 17.00 3.68
C TRP A 276 -24.81 16.47 4.22
N GLN A 277 -25.32 17.12 5.28
CA GLN A 277 -26.69 16.94 5.72
C GLN A 277 -27.59 17.80 4.83
N TYR A 278 -28.30 17.14 3.91
CA TYR A 278 -29.01 17.80 2.82
C TYR A 278 -30.50 18.05 3.09
N ALA A 279 -31.07 17.37 4.09
CA ALA A 279 -32.39 17.66 4.62
C ALA A 279 -32.56 17.12 6.05
N SER A 280 -33.49 17.70 6.80
CA SER A 280 -33.91 17.22 8.15
C SER A 280 -35.36 16.74 8.22
N THR A 281 -36.04 16.72 7.08
CA THR A 281 -37.49 16.46 7.00
C THR A 281 -37.84 15.11 6.36
N MET A 282 -36.85 14.28 6.04
CA MET A 282 -37.11 13.04 5.31
C MET A 282 -37.74 11.97 6.22
N LYS A 283 -38.69 11.21 5.68
CA LYS A 283 -39.22 9.97 6.27
C LYS A 283 -38.74 8.79 5.42
N LEU A 284 -37.90 7.94 5.99
CA LEU A 284 -37.36 6.76 5.31
C LEU A 284 -38.25 5.55 5.61
N ASN A 285 -38.28 4.55 4.72
CA ASN A 285 -39.10 3.35 4.95
C ASN A 285 -38.74 2.65 6.27
N GLY A 286 -37.44 2.63 6.61
CA GLY A 286 -36.94 2.05 7.84
C GLY A 286 -37.30 2.82 9.11
N ASN A 287 -37.91 4.00 9.04
CA ASN A 287 -38.34 4.72 10.25
C ASN A 287 -39.57 5.63 10.05
N ASN A 288 -40.36 5.38 9.00
CA ASN A 288 -41.51 6.20 8.65
C ASN A 288 -42.60 6.22 9.74
N LEU A 289 -42.67 5.17 10.57
CA LEU A 289 -43.60 5.08 11.70
C LEU A 289 -43.12 5.81 12.96
N LYS A 290 -41.88 6.33 12.98
CA LYS A 290 -41.38 7.13 14.10
C LYS A 290 -42.00 8.52 14.04
N ALA A 291 -42.21 9.14 15.21
CA ALA A 291 -42.78 10.48 15.29
C ALA A 291 -41.90 11.53 14.59
N SER A 292 -40.59 11.51 14.85
CA SER A 292 -39.63 12.49 14.32
C SER A 292 -39.21 12.18 12.89
N ASN A 293 -38.87 13.23 12.14
CA ASN A 293 -38.22 13.10 10.83
C ASN A 293 -36.78 12.59 11.00
N THR A 294 -36.12 12.30 9.87
CA THR A 294 -34.73 11.83 9.85
C THR A 294 -33.87 12.77 9.05
N ASP A 295 -32.71 13.05 9.60
CA ASP A 295 -31.68 13.83 8.96
C ASP A 295 -30.94 12.93 7.97
N VAL A 296 -30.85 13.38 6.72
CA VAL A 296 -30.29 12.61 5.62
C VAL A 296 -29.03 13.25 5.08
N ASN A 297 -28.06 12.38 4.80
CA ASN A 297 -26.69 12.76 4.53
C ASN A 297 -26.17 12.15 3.23
N VAL A 298 -25.16 12.77 2.65
CA VAL A 298 -24.38 12.24 1.52
C VAL A 298 -22.90 12.47 1.78
N ALA A 299 -22.05 11.51 1.40
CA ALA A 299 -20.60 11.70 1.44
C ALA A 299 -20.10 12.33 0.13
N ASN A 300 -19.00 13.08 0.16
CA ASN A 300 -18.42 13.70 -1.04
C ASN A 300 -17.61 12.72 -1.92
N GLY A 301 -18.02 11.46 -1.94
CA GLY A 301 -17.40 10.39 -2.71
C GLY A 301 -18.11 9.05 -2.50
N GLY A 302 -17.57 8.00 -3.12
CA GLY A 302 -18.13 6.66 -3.03
C GLY A 302 -17.70 5.92 -1.78
N MET A 303 -17.75 4.59 -1.86
CA MET A 303 -17.42 3.71 -0.74
C MET A 303 -15.96 3.82 -0.29
N GLU A 304 -15.03 4.01 -1.22
CA GLU A 304 -13.61 4.15 -0.86
C GLU A 304 -13.31 5.50 -0.19
N PHE A 305 -13.97 6.57 -0.64
CA PHE A 305 -13.98 7.84 0.08
C PHE A 305 -14.52 7.69 1.51
N LEU A 306 -15.65 6.99 1.68
CA LEU A 306 -16.25 6.78 3.01
C LEU A 306 -15.31 6.03 3.95
N LYS A 307 -14.64 4.98 3.46
CA LYS A 307 -13.66 4.21 4.24
C LYS A 307 -12.44 5.03 4.66
N ASP A 308 -12.09 6.09 3.94
CA ASP A 308 -11.04 7.03 4.36
C ASP A 308 -11.45 7.85 5.60
N LYS A 309 -12.74 7.87 5.94
CA LYS A 309 -13.29 8.56 7.12
C LYS A 309 -13.50 7.62 8.30
N LEU A 310 -12.97 6.38 8.23
CA LEU A 310 -12.88 5.50 9.40
C LEU A 310 -11.73 5.92 10.30
N VAL A 311 -11.87 5.66 11.59
CA VAL A 311 -10.77 5.79 12.55
C VAL A 311 -9.63 4.85 12.13
N PRO A 312 -8.41 5.37 11.94
CA PRO A 312 -7.27 4.54 11.54
C PRO A 312 -6.80 3.62 12.67
N ALA A 313 -6.20 2.50 12.30
CA ALA A 313 -5.46 1.64 13.21
C ALA A 313 -4.10 2.28 13.51
N LEU A 314 -3.94 2.70 14.76
CA LEU A 314 -2.75 3.42 15.24
C LEU A 314 -1.94 2.51 16.14
N TRP A 315 -0.62 2.54 15.95
CA TRP A 315 0.31 2.01 16.93
C TRP A 315 0.35 2.94 18.16
N MET A 316 0.28 2.39 19.38
CA MET A 316 0.10 3.14 20.63
C MET A 316 1.12 2.78 21.72
N ASN A 317 1.94 1.73 21.57
CA ASN A 317 2.79 1.20 22.65
C ASN A 317 4.31 1.40 22.41
N ASP A 318 5.01 1.96 23.41
CA ASP A 318 6.45 2.30 23.41
C ASP A 318 7.41 1.19 23.85
N SER A 319 6.89 0.05 24.29
CA SER A 319 7.68 -1.03 24.90
C SER A 319 7.92 -2.23 23.99
N SER A 320 7.17 -2.33 22.89
CA SER A 320 7.27 -3.46 21.95
C SER A 320 7.11 -2.97 20.51
N GLY A 321 7.87 -3.58 19.60
CA GLY A 321 7.70 -3.45 18.15
C GLY A 321 7.00 -4.67 17.52
N ASP A 322 6.54 -5.66 18.29
CA ASP A 322 5.93 -6.86 17.72
C ASP A 322 4.50 -6.60 17.24
N TRP A 323 4.27 -6.65 15.91
CA TRP A 323 2.98 -6.39 15.26
C TRP A 323 1.82 -7.18 15.87
N SER A 324 2.10 -8.39 16.36
CA SER A 324 1.11 -9.30 16.94
C SER A 324 0.66 -8.92 18.36
N THR A 325 1.32 -7.93 18.98
CA THR A 325 0.94 -7.44 20.31
C THR A 325 -0.36 -6.67 20.24
N LEU A 326 -1.47 -7.32 20.61
CA LEU A 326 -2.81 -6.74 20.55
C LEU A 326 -2.91 -5.38 21.24
N ALA A 327 -2.37 -5.25 22.45
CA ALA A 327 -2.41 -4.02 23.24
C ALA A 327 -1.58 -2.86 22.63
N SER A 328 -0.73 -3.13 21.63
CA SER A 328 -0.01 -2.09 20.91
C SER A 328 -0.89 -1.30 19.95
N TRP A 329 -2.08 -1.79 19.63
CA TRP A 329 -2.99 -1.16 18.68
C TRP A 329 -4.18 -0.53 19.39
N ASN A 330 -4.63 0.65 18.95
CA ASN A 330 -5.89 1.24 19.42
C ASN A 330 -7.11 0.31 19.16
N SER A 331 -7.07 -0.51 18.11
CA SER A 331 -8.07 -1.56 17.83
C SER A 331 -8.01 -2.74 18.80
N GLY A 332 -6.86 -2.97 19.45
CA GLY A 332 -6.63 -4.09 20.37
C GLY A 332 -6.70 -3.71 21.84
N GLN A 333 -6.84 -2.43 22.17
CA GLN A 333 -7.12 -1.99 23.54
C GLN A 333 -8.53 -2.40 23.99
N THR A 334 -8.65 -2.94 25.20
CA THR A 334 -9.94 -3.29 25.81
C THR A 334 -10.83 -2.04 25.91
N PRO A 335 -12.01 -1.99 25.26
CA PRO A 335 -12.92 -0.87 25.40
C PRO A 335 -13.42 -0.72 26.84
N VAL A 336 -13.48 0.53 27.30
CA VAL A 336 -14.03 0.88 28.62
C VAL A 336 -15.54 1.08 28.49
N ALA A 337 -16.32 0.31 29.23
CA ALA A 337 -17.78 0.45 29.25
C ALA A 337 -18.22 1.88 29.60
N PRO A 338 -19.17 2.48 28.86
CA PRO A 338 -19.74 3.77 29.23
C PRO A 338 -20.42 3.71 30.59
N VAL A 339 -20.09 4.69 31.44
CA VAL A 339 -20.72 4.89 32.75
C VAL A 339 -21.76 5.99 32.61
N GLN A 340 -23.02 5.67 32.90
CA GLN A 340 -24.09 6.67 32.84
C GLN A 340 -23.90 7.71 33.95
N GLY A 341 -24.01 8.98 33.59
CA GLY A 341 -23.96 10.07 34.55
C GLY A 341 -25.12 10.02 35.56
N PRO A 342 -24.97 10.64 36.74
CA PRO A 342 -26.11 10.83 37.66
C PRO A 342 -27.28 11.54 36.96
N GLY A 343 -28.51 11.09 37.22
CA GLY A 343 -29.73 11.72 36.68
C GLY A 343 -30.01 11.48 35.20
N GLN A 344 -29.23 10.62 34.53
CA GLN A 344 -29.43 10.29 33.12
C GLN A 344 -30.54 9.24 32.93
N VAL A 345 -31.20 9.29 31.77
CA VAL A 345 -32.18 8.27 31.38
C VAL A 345 -31.48 6.92 31.25
N ALA A 346 -32.10 5.85 31.75
CA ALA A 346 -31.53 4.51 31.67
C ALA A 346 -31.27 4.10 30.21
N ARG A 347 -30.09 3.52 29.97
CA ARG A 347 -29.74 2.97 28.65
C ARG A 347 -30.77 1.94 28.19
N VAL A 348 -31.14 2.01 26.91
CA VAL A 348 -31.99 1.04 26.24
C VAL A 348 -31.12 -0.03 25.56
N GLY A 349 -31.50 -1.30 25.76
CA GLY A 349 -30.84 -2.45 25.15
C GLY A 349 -29.55 -2.90 25.84
N ALA A 350 -28.94 -3.93 25.26
CA ALA A 350 -27.72 -4.53 25.78
C ALA A 350 -26.50 -3.62 25.57
N LEU A 351 -25.55 -3.67 26.51
CA LEU A 351 -24.24 -3.07 26.36
C LEU A 351 -23.33 -4.04 25.60
N THR A 352 -23.28 -3.90 24.28
CA THR A 352 -22.36 -4.68 23.44
C THR A 352 -21.17 -3.80 23.08
N LEU A 353 -20.00 -4.11 23.63
CA LEU A 353 -18.77 -3.39 23.30
C LEU A 353 -18.08 -4.01 22.08
N PRO A 354 -17.33 -3.24 21.28
CA PRO A 354 -16.53 -3.80 20.19
C PRO A 354 -15.46 -4.76 20.71
N THR A 355 -15.23 -5.85 19.98
CA THR A 355 -14.19 -6.83 20.33
C THR A 355 -12.81 -6.30 19.96
N PRO A 356 -11.84 -6.29 20.89
CA PRO A 356 -10.44 -6.00 20.58
C PRO A 356 -9.90 -6.90 19.47
N ARG A 357 -9.17 -6.33 18.51
CA ARG A 357 -8.60 -7.07 17.37
C ARG A 357 -7.30 -6.45 16.85
N LEU A 358 -6.48 -7.27 16.21
CA LEU A 358 -5.37 -6.78 15.41
C LEU A 358 -5.89 -6.06 14.16
N PRO A 359 -5.10 -5.14 13.59
CA PRO A 359 -5.39 -4.59 12.28
C PRO A 359 -5.43 -5.70 11.24
N GLY A 360 -6.37 -5.63 10.31
CA GLY A 360 -6.50 -6.64 9.25
C GLY A 360 -7.10 -7.98 9.71
N ALA A 361 -7.61 -8.06 10.94
CA ALA A 361 -8.33 -9.25 11.40
C ALA A 361 -9.51 -9.59 10.45
N ALA A 362 -9.64 -10.88 10.15
CA ALA A 362 -10.62 -11.38 9.19
C ALA A 362 -12.07 -11.09 9.60
N GLY A 363 -12.92 -10.89 8.60
CA GLY A 363 -14.34 -10.66 8.77
C GLY A 363 -14.96 -10.01 7.52
N SER A 364 -16.28 -10.09 7.39
CA SER A 364 -17.02 -9.56 6.24
C SER A 364 -17.91 -8.35 6.58
N GLY A 365 -18.04 -8.01 7.87
CA GLY A 365 -18.82 -6.86 8.32
C GLY A 365 -18.05 -5.54 8.19
N VAL A 366 -18.76 -4.42 8.30
CA VAL A 366 -18.20 -3.06 8.22
C VAL A 366 -17.14 -2.74 9.29
N THR A 367 -17.13 -3.50 10.39
CA THR A 367 -16.13 -3.37 11.46
C THR A 367 -14.91 -4.29 11.28
N SER A 368 -14.87 -5.05 10.18
CA SER A 368 -13.77 -5.96 9.82
C SER A 368 -12.44 -5.22 9.70
N GLY A 369 -11.34 -5.90 10.05
CA GLY A 369 -10.01 -5.35 9.90
C GLY A 369 -9.58 -5.17 8.43
N GLN A 370 -10.28 -5.80 7.49
CA GLN A 370 -10.04 -5.64 6.06
C GLN A 370 -10.32 -4.22 5.54
N HIS A 371 -10.94 -3.35 6.34
CA HIS A 371 -11.16 -1.94 6.02
C HIS A 371 -10.15 -1.00 6.68
N ASP A 372 -9.21 -1.53 7.46
CA ASP A 372 -8.30 -0.71 8.26
C ASP A 372 -7.31 0.05 7.38
N THR A 373 -7.26 1.37 7.59
CA THR A 373 -6.09 2.17 7.28
C THR A 373 -5.14 2.09 8.47
N VAL A 374 -3.98 1.49 8.28
CA VAL A 374 -2.91 1.42 9.29
C VAL A 374 -1.98 2.61 9.15
N ILE A 375 -1.70 3.29 10.26
CA ILE A 375 -0.71 4.36 10.33
C ILE A 375 0.30 4.00 11.42
N LEU A 376 1.55 3.85 11.03
CA LEU A 376 2.68 3.70 11.94
C LEU A 376 3.32 5.08 12.10
N GLU A 377 2.91 5.80 13.13
CA GLU A 377 3.37 7.17 13.39
C GLU A 377 3.31 7.49 14.87
N ARG A 378 4.46 7.55 15.53
CA ARG A 378 4.61 8.10 16.87
C ARG A 378 5.84 8.99 16.94
N ALA A 379 5.57 10.28 17.05
CA ALA A 379 6.61 11.30 17.06
C ALA A 379 7.67 11.16 18.18
N ASN A 380 7.37 10.41 19.25
CA ASN A 380 8.15 10.42 20.49
C ASN A 380 8.93 9.12 20.78
N ALA A 381 8.83 8.09 19.95
CA ALA A 381 9.57 6.84 20.14
C ALA A 381 10.11 6.29 18.82
N ASN A 382 11.38 5.85 18.82
CA ASN A 382 12.01 5.26 17.65
C ASN A 382 12.00 3.73 17.80
N ILE A 383 10.86 3.10 17.48
CA ILE A 383 10.70 1.65 17.55
C ILE A 383 10.53 1.11 16.14
N THR A 384 11.24 0.03 15.84
CA THR A 384 11.00 -0.74 14.62
C THR A 384 9.84 -1.69 14.85
N VAL A 385 8.71 -1.44 14.18
CA VAL A 385 7.59 -2.37 14.14
C VAL A 385 7.99 -3.58 13.29
N THR A 386 7.65 -4.79 13.72
CA THR A 386 8.05 -6.04 13.08
C THR A 386 6.84 -6.95 12.89
N HIS A 387 6.53 -7.27 11.63
CA HIS A 387 5.62 -8.33 11.24
C HIS A 387 6.43 -9.60 10.97
N SER A 388 6.34 -10.59 11.85
CA SER A 388 7.18 -11.80 11.82
C SER A 388 6.46 -13.07 11.41
N ALA A 389 5.13 -13.11 11.48
CA ALA A 389 4.33 -14.29 11.16
C ALA A 389 2.85 -13.92 10.95
N GLY A 390 2.06 -14.90 10.50
CA GLY A 390 0.62 -14.77 10.30
C GLY A 390 0.24 -14.12 8.97
N THR A 391 -1.06 -14.05 8.71
CA THR A 391 -1.64 -13.40 7.53
C THR A 391 -2.40 -12.17 7.98
N THR A 392 -1.98 -11.01 7.49
CA THR A 392 -2.58 -9.70 7.79
C THR A 392 -3.11 -9.10 6.49
N ASN A 393 -4.42 -8.86 6.40
CA ASN A 393 -5.03 -8.24 5.23
C ASN A 393 -5.68 -6.90 5.63
N ILE A 394 -5.00 -5.80 5.30
CA ILE A 394 -5.41 -4.43 5.61
C ILE A 394 -5.78 -3.68 4.34
N ARG A 395 -6.49 -2.56 4.48
CA ARG A 395 -6.85 -1.71 3.35
C ARG A 395 -5.66 -0.85 2.92
N LYS A 396 -5.14 -0.01 3.82
CA LYS A 396 -4.06 0.95 3.52
C LYS A 396 -2.96 0.90 4.58
N LEU A 397 -1.74 1.32 4.20
CA LEU A 397 -0.61 1.45 5.12
C LEU A 397 0.15 2.76 4.92
N TYR A 398 0.34 3.53 5.99
CA TYR A 398 1.27 4.65 6.04
C TYR A 398 2.37 4.32 7.05
N ALA A 399 3.54 3.91 6.56
CA ALA A 399 4.70 3.61 7.38
C ALA A 399 5.56 4.87 7.55
N ARG A 400 5.31 5.63 8.63
CA ARG A 400 6.10 6.81 9.01
C ARG A 400 7.15 6.48 10.09
N GLU A 401 7.17 5.22 10.52
CA GLU A 401 8.18 4.60 11.39
C GLU A 401 8.76 3.35 10.72
N ALA A 402 9.87 2.87 11.26
CA ALA A 402 10.55 1.72 10.69
C ALA A 402 9.67 0.45 10.78
N LEU A 403 9.58 -0.30 9.67
CA LEU A 403 8.80 -1.54 9.58
C LEU A 403 9.65 -2.67 9.00
N ASN A 404 9.76 -3.78 9.72
CA ASN A 404 10.36 -5.01 9.24
C ASN A 404 9.29 -6.07 8.97
N ILE A 405 9.29 -6.62 7.76
CA ILE A 405 8.45 -7.75 7.36
C ILE A 405 9.40 -8.95 7.21
N THR A 406 9.44 -9.79 8.24
CA THR A 406 10.43 -10.87 8.40
C THR A 406 9.84 -12.27 8.24
N GLY A 407 8.51 -12.37 8.28
CA GLY A 407 7.77 -13.59 7.98
C GLY A 407 6.27 -13.32 7.87
N GLY A 408 5.52 -14.35 7.48
CA GLY A 408 4.08 -14.25 7.22
C GLY A 408 3.74 -13.49 5.94
N GLU A 409 2.48 -13.11 5.81
CA GLU A 409 1.93 -12.38 4.68
C GLU A 409 1.31 -11.06 5.15
N LEU A 410 1.77 -9.94 4.57
CA LEU A 410 1.13 -8.64 4.71
C LEU A 410 0.52 -8.24 3.36
N THR A 411 -0.81 -8.19 3.31
CA THR A 411 -1.58 -7.81 2.12
C THR A 411 -2.24 -6.45 2.35
N ILE A 412 -1.94 -5.50 1.46
CA ILE A 412 -2.43 -4.13 1.45
C ILE A 412 -3.37 -3.97 0.25
N ASN A 413 -4.66 -4.21 0.49
CA ASN A 413 -5.63 -4.56 -0.54
C ASN A 413 -6.47 -3.39 -1.06
N TYR A 414 -6.06 -2.14 -0.80
CA TYR A 414 -6.71 -0.99 -1.42
C TYR A 414 -6.27 -0.83 -2.88
N VAL A 415 -7.22 -0.86 -3.81
CA VAL A 415 -7.00 -0.47 -5.20
C VAL A 415 -7.22 1.04 -5.32
N PRO A 416 -6.24 1.84 -5.77
CA PRO A 416 -6.41 3.26 -5.97
C PRO A 416 -7.64 3.61 -6.82
N SER A 417 -8.41 4.58 -6.35
CA SER A 417 -9.65 5.06 -6.95
C SER A 417 -9.65 6.59 -7.05
N SER A 418 -10.43 7.15 -7.98
CA SER A 418 -10.48 8.60 -8.23
C SER A 418 -11.10 9.40 -7.07
N ASP A 419 -11.87 8.77 -6.21
CA ASP A 419 -12.52 9.36 -5.04
C ASP A 419 -11.72 9.16 -3.74
N SER A 420 -10.51 8.63 -3.81
CA SER A 420 -9.66 8.36 -2.65
C SER A 420 -8.17 8.57 -3.03
N THR A 421 -7.23 7.90 -2.36
CA THR A 421 -5.79 8.17 -2.51
C THR A 421 -5.20 7.47 -3.73
N PRO A 422 -4.18 8.05 -4.39
CA PRO A 422 -3.52 7.41 -5.54
C PRO A 422 -2.64 6.21 -5.16
N ILE A 423 -2.51 5.94 -3.86
CA ILE A 423 -1.61 4.92 -3.30
C ILE A 423 -2.35 4.07 -2.27
N SER A 424 -1.94 2.81 -2.18
CA SER A 424 -2.33 1.82 -1.17
C SER A 424 -1.40 1.86 0.03
N ALA A 425 -0.11 2.11 -0.23
CA ALA A 425 0.90 2.23 0.80
C ALA A 425 1.84 3.40 0.55
N GLN A 426 2.32 4.00 1.65
CA GLN A 426 3.40 4.98 1.64
C GLN A 426 4.49 4.60 2.63
N PHE A 427 5.73 4.52 2.16
CA PHE A 427 6.91 4.33 3.00
C PHE A 427 7.63 5.66 3.17
N SER A 428 7.34 6.32 4.29
CA SER A 428 7.96 7.57 4.73
C SER A 428 9.08 7.33 5.76
N ALA A 429 9.42 6.06 6.02
CA ALA A 429 10.49 5.57 6.88
C ALA A 429 11.14 4.31 6.30
N ALA A 430 12.13 3.75 7.00
CA ALA A 430 12.82 2.53 6.56
C ALA A 430 11.89 1.32 6.62
N VAL A 431 11.73 0.62 5.50
CA VAL A 431 10.95 -0.62 5.45
C VAL A 431 11.82 -1.74 4.91
N SER A 432 11.72 -2.94 5.48
CA SER A 432 12.40 -4.13 4.97
C SER A 432 11.46 -5.31 4.75
N LEU A 433 11.73 -6.09 3.70
CA LEU A 433 11.17 -7.42 3.45
C LEU A 433 12.32 -8.42 3.48
N SER A 434 12.18 -9.51 4.23
CA SER A 434 13.24 -10.51 4.37
C SER A 434 12.69 -11.88 4.76
N GLY A 435 13.56 -12.90 4.73
CA GLY A 435 13.16 -14.28 5.01
C GLY A 435 12.20 -14.81 3.94
N GLY A 436 11.30 -15.71 4.33
CA GLY A 436 10.24 -16.22 3.46
C GLY A 436 8.95 -15.39 3.49
N ALA A 437 9.03 -14.12 3.87
CA ALA A 437 7.85 -13.26 4.02
C ALA A 437 7.24 -12.85 2.68
N SER A 438 5.96 -12.49 2.69
CA SER A 438 5.24 -12.00 1.51
C SER A 438 4.65 -10.61 1.77
N LEU A 439 4.84 -9.70 0.83
CA LEU A 439 4.18 -8.40 0.80
C LEU A 439 3.38 -8.26 -0.51
N SER A 440 2.06 -8.10 -0.38
CA SER A 440 1.17 -7.78 -1.49
C SER A 440 0.64 -6.36 -1.37
N VAL A 441 0.71 -5.56 -2.44
CA VAL A 441 0.27 -4.17 -2.46
C VAL A 441 -0.10 -3.73 -3.88
N HIS A 442 -1.24 -3.07 -4.08
CA HIS A 442 -1.55 -2.54 -5.42
C HIS A 442 -0.56 -1.45 -5.84
N THR A 443 -0.61 -0.28 -5.18
CA THR A 443 0.30 0.83 -5.47
C THR A 443 1.04 1.28 -4.22
N LEU A 444 2.36 1.16 -4.25
CA LEU A 444 3.27 1.64 -3.22
C LEU A 444 3.96 2.93 -3.68
N GLN A 445 4.11 3.88 -2.76
CA GLN A 445 5.06 4.99 -2.90
C GLN A 445 6.17 4.86 -1.85
N VAL A 446 7.43 4.94 -2.30
CA VAL A 446 8.59 5.11 -1.43
C VAL A 446 9.02 6.56 -1.52
N ASP A 447 8.96 7.27 -0.40
CA ASP A 447 9.28 8.70 -0.37
C ASP A 447 10.78 8.95 -0.65
N ALA A 448 11.09 10.16 -1.10
CA ALA A 448 12.46 10.61 -1.29
C ALA A 448 13.26 10.43 0.01
N THR A 449 14.58 10.23 -0.10
CA THR A 449 15.50 9.91 1.01
C THR A 449 15.27 8.55 1.70
N ARG A 450 14.23 7.79 1.31
CA ARG A 450 13.92 6.50 1.93
C ARG A 450 14.41 5.33 1.08
N THR A 451 14.69 4.23 1.78
CA THR A 451 15.10 2.96 1.20
C THR A 451 14.10 1.89 1.60
N PHE A 452 13.60 1.16 0.62
CA PHE A 452 12.92 -0.11 0.82
C PHE A 452 13.93 -1.24 0.58
N THR A 453 14.27 -2.01 1.63
CA THR A 453 15.25 -3.09 1.54
C THR A 453 14.56 -4.43 1.33
N VAL A 454 14.97 -5.18 0.30
CA VAL A 454 14.48 -6.53 0.01
C VAL A 454 15.65 -7.50 0.18
N GLY A 455 15.63 -8.24 1.28
CA GLY A 455 16.60 -9.28 1.62
C GLY A 455 16.17 -10.69 1.23
N GLY A 456 15.06 -10.82 0.50
CA GLY A 456 14.38 -12.07 0.17
C GLY A 456 12.86 -11.90 0.24
N GLY A 457 12.13 -13.01 0.13
CA GLY A 457 10.67 -13.04 0.22
C GLY A 457 9.97 -12.83 -1.11
N ASN A 458 8.65 -12.66 -1.06
CA ASN A 458 7.78 -12.54 -2.24
C ASN A 458 7.14 -11.16 -2.32
N LEU A 459 7.21 -10.52 -3.49
CA LEU A 459 6.52 -9.28 -3.79
C LEU A 459 5.41 -9.49 -4.81
N THR A 460 4.22 -8.99 -4.49
CA THR A 460 3.06 -9.01 -5.38
C THR A 460 2.48 -7.61 -5.52
N PHE A 461 2.59 -6.98 -6.69
CA PHE A 461 2.19 -5.59 -6.85
C PHE A 461 1.75 -5.17 -8.25
N ASN A 462 1.04 -4.02 -8.35
CA ASN A 462 0.82 -3.34 -9.63
C ASN A 462 1.91 -2.31 -9.88
N LYS A 463 2.16 -1.42 -8.92
CA LYS A 463 3.13 -0.33 -9.10
C LYS A 463 3.87 0.03 -7.82
N ILE A 464 5.19 0.21 -7.95
CA ILE A 464 6.02 0.88 -6.94
C ILE A 464 6.53 2.18 -7.56
N ASN A 465 6.16 3.31 -6.96
CA ASN A 465 6.65 4.65 -7.31
C ASN A 465 7.84 4.99 -6.40
N LEU A 466 9.02 5.17 -7.00
CA LEU A 466 10.21 5.67 -6.32
C LEU A 466 10.30 7.18 -6.52
N MET A 467 10.11 7.95 -5.46
CA MET A 467 10.02 9.41 -5.58
C MET A 467 11.37 10.04 -5.95
N PRO A 468 11.43 10.88 -7.00
CA PRO A 468 12.63 11.59 -7.39
C PRO A 468 12.98 12.71 -6.40
N ALA A 469 14.27 12.97 -6.23
CA ALA A 469 14.81 14.08 -5.45
C ALA A 469 16.33 14.21 -5.67
N VAL A 470 16.98 15.15 -4.97
CA VAL A 470 18.46 15.19 -4.87
C VAL A 470 18.99 13.89 -4.25
N THR A 471 18.30 13.38 -3.24
CA THR A 471 18.51 12.04 -2.68
C THR A 471 17.25 11.23 -2.94
N PRO A 472 17.18 10.52 -4.08
CA PRO A 472 15.95 9.88 -4.51
C PRO A 472 15.63 8.62 -3.70
N ALA A 473 14.39 8.17 -3.79
CA ALA A 473 13.97 6.90 -3.20
C ALA A 473 14.72 5.72 -3.84
N THR A 474 15.02 4.69 -3.05
CA THR A 474 15.77 3.52 -3.51
C THR A 474 15.09 2.23 -3.07
N ILE A 475 15.05 1.22 -3.95
CA ILE A 475 14.92 -0.17 -3.54
C ILE A 475 16.33 -0.75 -3.46
N LEU A 476 16.70 -1.33 -2.33
CA LEU A 476 17.99 -2.02 -2.14
C LEU A 476 17.74 -3.53 -2.06
N LEU A 477 18.31 -4.30 -2.98
CA LEU A 477 18.30 -5.75 -2.92
C LEU A 477 19.51 -6.24 -2.11
N SER A 478 19.26 -6.74 -0.90
CA SER A 478 20.24 -7.45 -0.07
C SER A 478 20.15 -8.97 -0.21
N GLY A 479 19.10 -9.48 -0.86
CA GLY A 479 18.87 -10.86 -1.26
C GLY A 479 18.18 -10.91 -2.63
N ASP A 480 17.81 -12.12 -3.06
CA ASP A 480 17.12 -12.33 -4.33
C ASP A 480 15.67 -11.82 -4.30
N LEU A 481 15.14 -11.53 -5.48
CA LEU A 481 13.83 -10.91 -5.66
C LEU A 481 12.87 -11.90 -6.33
N ASN A 482 11.85 -12.33 -5.60
CA ASN A 482 10.74 -13.11 -6.15
C ASN A 482 9.54 -12.18 -6.40
N VAL A 483 9.03 -12.15 -7.64
CA VAL A 483 7.88 -11.33 -8.03
C VAL A 483 6.78 -12.20 -8.63
N THR A 484 5.57 -12.04 -8.09
CA THR A 484 4.35 -12.55 -8.69
C THR A 484 3.45 -11.37 -9.08
N PRO A 485 3.22 -11.09 -10.36
CA PRO A 485 2.34 -9.99 -10.75
C PRO A 485 0.89 -10.26 -10.31
N LEU A 486 0.15 -9.18 -10.00
CA LEU A 486 -1.30 -9.30 -9.79
C LEU A 486 -2.00 -9.69 -11.09
N ALA A 487 -3.08 -10.47 -10.99
CA ALA A 487 -3.79 -11.01 -12.13
C ALA A 487 -4.15 -9.94 -13.18
N GLY A 488 -3.74 -10.17 -14.43
CA GLY A 488 -4.06 -9.29 -15.56
C GLY A 488 -3.28 -7.98 -15.62
N ALA A 489 -2.22 -7.81 -14.83
CA ALA A 489 -1.43 -6.58 -14.80
C ALA A 489 0.08 -6.84 -14.83
N THR A 490 0.84 -5.92 -15.42
CA THR A 490 2.30 -5.85 -15.27
C THR A 490 2.66 -5.24 -13.92
N ALA A 491 3.53 -5.90 -13.15
CA ALA A 491 4.15 -5.29 -11.98
C ALA A 491 5.18 -4.24 -12.44
N THR A 492 5.05 -3.00 -12.00
CA THR A 492 5.88 -1.88 -12.51
C THR A 492 6.66 -1.19 -11.40
N ILE A 493 7.98 -1.11 -11.52
CA ILE A 493 8.83 -0.24 -10.70
C ILE A 493 9.20 0.98 -11.54
N ALA A 494 8.71 2.15 -11.13
CA ALA A 494 8.84 3.38 -11.90
C ALA A 494 9.16 4.58 -11.01
N ASN A 495 9.63 5.65 -11.65
CA ASN A 495 9.81 6.93 -10.98
C ASN A 495 8.44 7.52 -10.60
N GLY A 496 8.36 8.12 -9.42
CA GLY A 496 7.19 8.90 -8.98
C GLY A 496 7.11 10.26 -9.68
N VAL A 497 6.07 11.03 -9.37
CA VAL A 497 5.91 12.40 -9.88
C VAL A 497 6.73 13.35 -9.01
N GLY A 498 7.65 14.09 -9.61
CA GLY A 498 8.45 15.09 -8.90
C GLY A 498 9.66 15.55 -9.71
N ALA A 499 10.48 16.41 -9.12
CA ALA A 499 11.72 16.92 -9.70
C ALA A 499 12.95 16.27 -9.04
N GLY A 500 14.09 16.32 -9.72
CA GLY A 500 15.36 15.78 -9.22
C GLY A 500 15.79 14.50 -9.94
N THR A 501 16.79 13.83 -9.38
CA THR A 501 17.28 12.56 -9.91
C THR A 501 16.21 11.48 -9.73
N SER A 502 16.08 10.59 -10.71
CA SER A 502 15.15 9.46 -10.64
C SER A 502 15.45 8.54 -9.45
N GLY A 503 14.41 7.87 -8.93
CA GLY A 503 14.59 6.68 -8.10
C GLY A 503 15.40 5.58 -8.78
N ARG A 504 15.87 4.60 -8.01
CA ARG A 504 16.73 3.50 -8.50
C ARG A 504 16.51 2.17 -7.78
N LEU A 505 16.91 1.09 -8.44
CA LEU A 505 17.03 -0.25 -7.88
C LEU A 505 18.52 -0.60 -7.74
N GLU A 506 18.99 -0.75 -6.51
CA GLU A 506 20.39 -1.10 -6.21
C GLU A 506 20.52 -2.59 -5.90
N LEU A 507 21.43 -3.30 -6.58
CA LEU A 507 21.65 -4.75 -6.43
C LEU A 507 22.60 -5.10 -5.26
N GLY A 508 23.18 -4.09 -4.61
CA GLY A 508 23.99 -4.26 -3.40
C GLY A 508 25.39 -4.82 -3.63
N GLY A 509 25.90 -4.78 -4.86
CA GLY A 509 27.23 -5.24 -5.25
C GLY A 509 27.34 -6.74 -5.54
N ALA A 510 26.24 -7.49 -5.42
CA ALA A 510 26.17 -8.91 -5.73
C ALA A 510 25.38 -9.16 -7.02
N THR A 511 25.52 -10.36 -7.59
CA THR A 511 24.56 -10.85 -8.59
C THR A 511 23.26 -11.21 -7.89
N ARG A 512 22.13 -10.70 -8.39
CA ARG A 512 20.80 -10.93 -7.81
C ARG A 512 19.93 -11.71 -8.77
N GLU A 513 19.27 -12.73 -8.25
CA GLU A 513 18.22 -13.43 -8.99
C GLU A 513 16.90 -12.65 -8.95
N PHE A 514 16.27 -12.56 -10.11
CA PHE A 514 14.92 -12.05 -10.33
C PHE A 514 14.07 -13.22 -10.79
N ASP A 515 13.42 -13.92 -9.86
CA ASP A 515 12.44 -14.95 -10.17
C ASP A 515 11.09 -14.30 -10.46
N VAL A 516 10.72 -14.24 -11.74
CA VAL A 516 9.49 -13.59 -12.20
C VAL A 516 8.48 -14.64 -12.64
N ALA A 517 7.36 -14.73 -11.93
CA ALA A 517 6.26 -15.61 -12.30
C ALA A 517 5.56 -15.12 -13.58
N ASN A 518 5.11 -16.06 -14.40
CA ASN A 518 4.38 -15.78 -15.64
C ASN A 518 2.89 -15.48 -15.36
N GLY A 519 2.49 -14.24 -15.60
CA GLY A 519 1.13 -13.76 -15.52
C GLY A 519 0.42 -13.80 -16.87
N ALA A 520 -0.69 -13.06 -16.98
CA ALA A 520 -1.45 -12.95 -18.22
C ALA A 520 -0.97 -11.79 -19.13
N ALA A 521 -0.18 -10.88 -18.59
CA ALA A 521 0.39 -9.77 -19.34
C ALA A 521 1.62 -10.24 -20.14
N GLU A 522 1.93 -9.58 -21.25
CA GLU A 522 3.13 -9.90 -22.04
C GLU A 522 4.43 -9.61 -21.26
N VAL A 523 4.40 -8.53 -20.46
CA VAL A 523 5.46 -8.16 -19.52
C VAL A 523 4.93 -8.35 -18.11
N ASP A 524 5.61 -9.16 -17.31
CA ASP A 524 5.20 -9.49 -15.94
C ASP A 524 5.83 -8.53 -14.93
N LEU A 525 7.09 -8.17 -15.14
CA LEU A 525 7.80 -7.16 -14.35
C LEU A 525 8.44 -6.14 -15.29
N SER A 526 8.09 -4.87 -15.13
CA SER A 526 8.71 -3.74 -15.83
C SER A 526 9.46 -2.85 -14.86
N ILE A 527 10.74 -2.59 -15.13
CA ILE A 527 11.59 -1.71 -14.34
C ILE A 527 12.05 -0.56 -15.23
N SER A 528 11.50 0.63 -14.97
CA SER A 528 11.77 1.85 -15.75
C SER A 528 12.67 2.84 -15.02
N VAL A 529 13.22 2.44 -13.87
CA VAL A 529 14.25 3.16 -13.12
C VAL A 529 15.61 2.53 -13.39
N PRO A 530 16.74 3.26 -13.23
CA PRO A 530 18.07 2.66 -13.29
C PRO A 530 18.22 1.47 -12.33
N VAL A 531 18.72 0.36 -12.87
CA VAL A 531 19.28 -0.77 -12.09
C VAL A 531 20.80 -0.60 -11.98
N THR A 532 21.35 -0.73 -10.78
CA THR A 532 22.73 -0.30 -10.48
C THR A 532 23.46 -1.24 -9.50
N ASN A 533 24.80 -1.20 -9.53
CA ASN A 533 25.72 -1.85 -8.57
C ASN A 533 25.49 -3.36 -8.31
N GLY A 534 25.90 -4.22 -9.23
CA GLY A 534 25.86 -5.70 -9.10
C GLY A 534 25.76 -6.41 -10.45
N GLY A 535 25.27 -7.65 -10.46
CA GLY A 535 24.92 -8.42 -11.65
C GLY A 535 23.47 -8.93 -11.59
N LEU A 536 22.92 -9.44 -12.68
CA LEU A 536 21.51 -9.83 -12.77
C LEU A 536 21.35 -11.25 -13.30
N THR A 537 20.63 -12.10 -12.57
CA THR A 537 20.13 -13.39 -13.08
C THR A 537 18.62 -13.30 -13.25
N LYS A 538 18.11 -13.50 -14.46
CA LYS A 538 16.68 -13.58 -14.75
C LYS A 538 16.24 -15.05 -14.70
N ALA A 539 15.42 -15.38 -13.71
CA ALA A 539 14.80 -16.68 -13.51
C ALA A 539 13.26 -16.57 -13.59
N GLY A 540 12.57 -17.71 -13.47
CA GLY A 540 11.11 -17.77 -13.59
C GLY A 540 10.60 -17.64 -15.02
N ALA A 541 9.41 -18.18 -15.27
CA ALA A 541 8.85 -18.29 -16.62
C ALA A 541 8.38 -16.95 -17.24
N GLY A 542 8.23 -15.90 -16.44
CA GLY A 542 7.69 -14.61 -16.88
C GLY A 542 8.69 -13.72 -17.62
N THR A 543 8.20 -12.59 -18.12
CA THR A 543 9.01 -11.58 -18.82
C THR A 543 9.41 -10.43 -17.87
N LEU A 544 10.72 -10.19 -17.75
CA LEU A 544 11.29 -8.98 -17.13
C LEU A 544 11.67 -7.98 -18.21
N ALA A 545 11.10 -6.78 -18.19
CA ALA A 545 11.48 -5.67 -19.06
C ALA A 545 12.30 -4.63 -18.30
N LEU A 546 13.50 -4.32 -18.81
CA LEU A 546 14.34 -3.23 -18.33
C LEU A 546 14.33 -2.08 -19.34
N SER A 547 13.85 -0.91 -18.89
CA SER A 547 13.76 0.30 -19.72
C SER A 547 14.44 1.52 -19.11
N GLY A 548 14.93 1.41 -17.88
CA GLY A 548 15.79 2.41 -17.26
C GLY A 548 17.19 2.48 -17.89
N ALA A 549 17.91 3.57 -17.61
CA ALA A 549 19.33 3.69 -17.93
C ALA A 549 20.15 2.89 -16.90
N ASN A 550 20.30 1.59 -17.14
CA ASN A 550 20.97 0.67 -16.22
C ASN A 550 22.49 0.90 -16.23
N THR A 551 23.12 0.74 -15.06
CA THR A 551 24.58 0.93 -14.87
C THR A 551 25.18 -0.11 -13.91
N TYR A 552 24.47 -1.22 -13.67
CA TYR A 552 25.09 -2.38 -13.03
C TYR A 552 26.19 -2.91 -13.96
N ALA A 553 27.28 -3.43 -13.38
CA ALA A 553 28.52 -3.71 -14.11
C ALA A 553 28.92 -5.19 -14.10
N GLY A 554 28.20 -6.03 -13.35
CA GLY A 554 28.39 -7.47 -13.33
C GLY A 554 27.58 -8.18 -14.40
N ASP A 555 27.82 -9.48 -14.50
CA ASP A 555 27.26 -10.35 -15.54
C ASP A 555 25.73 -10.37 -15.53
N THR A 556 25.18 -10.68 -16.71
CA THR A 556 23.76 -10.93 -16.91
C THR A 556 23.54 -12.38 -17.30
N ALA A 557 22.68 -13.08 -16.58
CA ALA A 557 22.23 -14.42 -16.94
C ALA A 557 20.72 -14.42 -17.20
N VAL A 558 20.28 -15.17 -18.21
CA VAL A 558 18.86 -15.46 -18.47
C VAL A 558 18.67 -16.97 -18.45
N GLU A 559 18.16 -17.47 -17.34
CA GLU A 559 18.01 -18.91 -17.10
C GLU A 559 16.62 -19.41 -17.50
N ALA A 560 15.59 -18.56 -17.35
CA ALA A 560 14.23 -18.88 -17.73
C ALA A 560 13.39 -17.64 -18.11
N GLY A 561 12.34 -17.87 -18.90
CA GLY A 561 11.43 -16.83 -19.35
C GLY A 561 12.12 -15.86 -20.33
N SER A 562 11.75 -14.59 -20.27
CA SER A 562 12.28 -13.56 -21.16
C SER A 562 12.89 -12.39 -20.38
N LEU A 563 14.07 -11.94 -20.80
CA LEU A 563 14.64 -10.63 -20.45
C LEU A 563 14.49 -9.70 -21.66
N ARG A 564 13.66 -8.66 -21.52
CA ARG A 564 13.46 -7.63 -22.55
C ARG A 564 14.25 -6.37 -22.24
N LEU A 565 15.03 -5.90 -23.20
CA LEU A 565 15.79 -4.65 -23.14
C LEU A 565 15.24 -3.66 -24.15
N THR A 566 14.93 -2.45 -23.71
CA THR A 566 14.47 -1.36 -24.61
C THR A 566 15.56 -0.35 -24.92
N ALA A 567 16.78 -0.58 -24.42
CA ALA A 567 17.98 0.22 -24.68
C ALA A 567 19.22 -0.69 -24.60
N ALA A 568 20.26 -0.34 -25.35
CA ALA A 568 21.56 -1.00 -25.35
C ALA A 568 22.39 -0.53 -24.13
N ASN A 569 22.21 -1.22 -23.00
CA ASN A 569 22.72 -0.81 -21.69
C ASN A 569 23.24 -2.01 -20.86
N LEU A 570 23.57 -3.14 -21.49
CA LEU A 570 24.36 -4.17 -20.80
C LEU A 570 25.78 -3.64 -20.57
N ALA A 571 26.47 -4.21 -19.59
CA ALA A 571 27.82 -3.76 -19.25
C ALA A 571 28.83 -4.28 -20.28
N ASN A 572 29.54 -3.36 -20.92
CA ASN A 572 30.52 -3.66 -21.98
C ASN A 572 31.65 -4.62 -21.58
N THR A 573 31.92 -4.76 -20.28
CA THR A 573 32.98 -5.60 -19.73
C THR A 573 32.44 -6.82 -18.98
N ALA A 574 31.13 -7.09 -19.12
CA ALA A 574 30.46 -8.18 -18.42
C ALA A 574 30.01 -9.25 -19.41
N ASP A 575 29.87 -10.46 -18.91
CA ASP A 575 29.44 -11.60 -19.68
C ASP A 575 27.92 -11.71 -19.72
N LEU A 576 27.42 -12.31 -20.79
CA LEU A 576 26.02 -12.66 -20.98
C LEU A 576 25.85 -14.17 -21.10
N TYR A 577 25.01 -14.76 -20.25
CA TYR A 577 24.69 -16.18 -20.23
C TYR A 577 23.24 -16.40 -20.61
N LEU A 578 22.96 -17.20 -21.65
CA LEU A 578 21.61 -17.64 -22.00
C LEU A 578 21.50 -19.16 -21.86
N THR A 579 20.44 -19.61 -21.20
CA THR A 579 20.11 -21.05 -21.09
C THR A 579 19.10 -21.44 -22.16
N THR A 580 19.18 -22.66 -22.68
CA THR A 580 18.19 -23.20 -23.61
C THR A 580 16.78 -23.07 -23.04
N GLY A 581 15.88 -22.43 -23.81
CA GLY A 581 14.49 -22.17 -23.40
C GLY A 581 14.26 -20.78 -22.79
N SER A 582 15.32 -20.02 -22.54
CA SER A 582 15.24 -18.59 -22.24
C SER A 582 15.17 -17.74 -23.50
N LEU A 583 14.76 -16.47 -23.35
CA LEU A 583 14.77 -15.48 -24.42
C LEU A 583 15.42 -14.17 -23.95
N LEU A 584 16.30 -13.63 -24.79
CA LEU A 584 16.76 -12.25 -24.71
C LEU A 584 16.07 -11.44 -25.81
N ASP A 585 15.20 -10.52 -25.42
CA ASP A 585 14.40 -9.71 -26.34
C ASP A 585 14.94 -8.28 -26.47
N LEU A 586 15.64 -8.02 -27.57
CA LEU A 586 16.30 -6.74 -27.85
C LEU A 586 15.37 -5.84 -28.65
N THR A 587 14.56 -5.05 -27.94
CA THR A 587 13.49 -4.22 -28.54
C THR A 587 13.91 -2.78 -28.83
N PHE A 588 15.18 -2.43 -28.60
CA PHE A 588 15.69 -1.11 -28.98
C PHE A 588 15.82 -0.95 -30.50
N ALA A 589 15.80 0.32 -30.94
CA ALA A 589 15.88 0.66 -32.35
C ALA A 589 17.15 0.08 -33.01
N ALA A 590 17.00 -0.45 -34.22
CA ALA A 590 18.14 -0.91 -35.01
C ALA A 590 19.16 0.24 -35.18
N GLY A 591 20.40 -0.01 -34.77
CA GLY A 591 21.44 1.00 -34.61
C GLY A 591 22.76 0.39 -34.16
N ALA A 592 23.51 1.09 -33.31
CA ALA A 592 24.71 0.51 -32.71
C ALA A 592 24.30 -0.69 -31.82
N PRO A 593 25.00 -1.84 -31.94
CA PRO A 593 24.74 -3.00 -31.09
C PRO A 593 25.03 -2.68 -29.62
N ASP A 594 24.34 -3.38 -28.71
CA ASP A 594 24.73 -3.40 -27.30
C ASP A 594 26.03 -4.20 -27.14
N VAL A 595 26.98 -3.73 -26.33
CA VAL A 595 28.32 -4.33 -26.25
C VAL A 595 28.44 -5.16 -24.99
N ILE A 596 29.03 -6.34 -25.10
CA ILE A 596 29.33 -7.25 -23.99
C ILE A 596 30.73 -7.87 -24.17
N ASP A 597 31.28 -8.46 -23.10
CA ASP A 597 32.57 -9.15 -23.17
C ASP A 597 32.41 -10.50 -23.90
N SER A 598 31.94 -11.53 -23.21
CA SER A 598 31.61 -12.84 -23.80
C SER A 598 30.11 -13.16 -23.77
N LEU A 599 29.68 -13.97 -24.74
CA LEU A 599 28.35 -14.57 -24.81
C LEU A 599 28.45 -16.07 -24.61
N PHE A 600 27.58 -16.64 -23.78
CA PHE A 600 27.51 -18.07 -23.53
C PHE A 600 26.10 -18.61 -23.79
N PHE A 601 26.02 -19.77 -24.45
CA PHE A 601 24.81 -20.57 -24.54
C PHE A 601 25.04 -21.89 -23.79
N ASP A 602 24.25 -22.15 -22.75
CA ASP A 602 24.40 -23.35 -21.89
C ASP A 602 25.84 -23.57 -21.41
N GLY A 603 26.54 -22.48 -21.08
CA GLY A 603 27.93 -22.47 -20.63
C GLY A 603 28.99 -22.56 -21.74
N ALA A 604 28.61 -22.75 -23.01
CA ALA A 604 29.52 -22.73 -24.14
C ALA A 604 29.71 -21.30 -24.67
N SER A 605 30.96 -20.82 -24.72
CA SER A 605 31.28 -19.49 -25.27
C SER A 605 30.98 -19.42 -26.77
N GLN A 606 30.50 -18.26 -27.21
CA GLN A 606 30.09 -17.98 -28.57
C GLN A 606 31.08 -17.05 -29.26
N GLN A 607 31.18 -17.16 -30.60
CA GLN A 607 32.13 -16.39 -31.41
C GLN A 607 31.99 -14.87 -31.19
N ALA A 608 33.12 -14.16 -31.19
CA ALA A 608 33.14 -12.71 -31.18
C ALA A 608 32.59 -12.18 -32.51
N GLY A 609 31.74 -11.16 -32.45
CA GLY A 609 31.04 -10.62 -33.61
C GLY A 609 29.65 -10.10 -33.26
N VAL A 610 28.88 -9.72 -34.29
CA VAL A 610 27.53 -9.18 -34.10
C VAL A 610 26.51 -10.31 -34.06
N TRP A 611 25.82 -10.46 -32.95
CA TRP A 611 24.74 -11.42 -32.72
C TRP A 611 23.37 -10.76 -32.79
N GLY A 612 22.38 -11.45 -33.34
CA GLY A 612 21.01 -10.98 -33.39
C GLY A 612 19.98 -12.09 -33.52
N ALA A 613 18.73 -11.70 -33.63
CA ALA A 613 17.63 -12.64 -33.88
C ALA A 613 17.77 -13.33 -35.24
N VAL A 614 17.20 -14.52 -35.40
CA VAL A 614 17.12 -15.19 -36.70
C VAL A 614 16.41 -14.29 -37.71
N GLY A 615 17.08 -13.99 -38.82
CA GLY A 615 16.57 -13.08 -39.86
C GLY A 615 16.87 -11.58 -39.63
N SER A 616 17.62 -11.23 -38.58
CA SER A 616 18.05 -9.85 -38.31
C SER A 616 19.09 -9.30 -39.30
N GLY A 617 19.81 -10.18 -40.00
CA GLY A 617 20.97 -9.81 -40.83
C GLY A 617 22.27 -9.63 -40.05
N ALA A 618 22.29 -9.96 -38.75
CA ALA A 618 23.52 -10.04 -37.96
C ALA A 618 24.47 -11.15 -38.47
N GLU A 619 25.75 -11.03 -38.16
CA GLU A 619 26.80 -11.98 -38.55
C GLU A 619 26.51 -13.38 -38.00
N PHE A 620 26.12 -13.43 -36.73
CA PHE A 620 25.66 -14.62 -36.05
C PHE A 620 24.20 -14.43 -35.61
N THR A 621 23.42 -15.51 -35.66
CA THR A 621 22.02 -15.46 -35.23
C THR A 621 21.68 -16.61 -34.30
N SER A 622 20.77 -16.36 -33.36
CA SER A 622 20.26 -17.37 -32.43
C SER A 622 18.76 -17.22 -32.25
N SER A 623 18.06 -18.34 -32.02
CA SER A 623 16.65 -18.32 -31.62
C SER A 623 16.44 -17.89 -30.17
N LEU A 624 17.51 -17.86 -29.36
CA LEU A 624 17.49 -17.32 -27.99
C LEU A 624 17.51 -15.78 -27.97
N ILE A 625 17.73 -15.13 -29.12
CA ILE A 625 17.71 -13.68 -29.27
C ILE A 625 16.50 -13.30 -30.13
N THR A 626 15.70 -12.34 -29.67
CA THR A 626 14.55 -11.78 -30.41
C THR A 626 14.64 -10.26 -30.47
N GLY A 627 13.68 -9.63 -31.18
CA GLY A 627 13.61 -8.19 -31.33
C GLY A 627 14.43 -7.64 -32.51
N THR A 628 14.54 -6.31 -32.58
CA THR A 628 15.19 -5.58 -33.68
C THR A 628 16.63 -5.14 -33.37
N GLY A 629 17.02 -5.18 -32.10
CA GLY A 629 18.38 -4.88 -31.64
C GLY A 629 19.36 -6.03 -31.87
N THR A 630 20.64 -5.72 -31.71
CA THR A 630 21.76 -6.68 -31.86
C THR A 630 22.76 -6.52 -30.72
N LEU A 631 23.58 -7.54 -30.49
CA LEU A 631 24.68 -7.56 -29.53
C LEU A 631 26.02 -7.59 -30.27
N GLN A 632 27.02 -6.91 -29.74
CA GLN A 632 28.42 -7.03 -30.12
C GLN A 632 29.14 -7.82 -29.03
N VAL A 633 29.54 -9.03 -29.37
CA VAL A 633 30.42 -9.87 -28.53
C VAL A 633 31.86 -9.52 -28.86
N THR A 634 32.67 -9.25 -27.85
CA THR A 634 34.05 -8.78 -28.04
C THR A 634 35.10 -9.85 -27.78
N THR A 635 34.79 -10.83 -26.93
CA THR A 635 35.67 -11.92 -26.56
C THR A 635 35.02 -13.27 -26.83
N PHE A 636 35.72 -14.13 -27.57
CA PHE A 636 35.42 -15.56 -27.67
C PHE A 636 36.42 -16.34 -26.83
N ILE A 637 35.91 -17.17 -25.91
CA ILE A 637 36.72 -18.07 -25.13
C ILE A 637 36.69 -19.43 -25.81
N ALA A 638 37.75 -19.75 -26.55
CA ALA A 638 37.83 -21.04 -27.21
C ALA A 638 37.71 -22.18 -26.18
N PRO A 639 36.91 -23.23 -26.46
CA PRO A 639 36.92 -24.40 -25.61
C PRO A 639 38.36 -24.92 -25.54
N PRO A 640 38.78 -25.43 -24.37
CA PRO A 640 40.15 -25.90 -24.21
C PRO A 640 40.42 -26.99 -25.26
N THR A 641 41.45 -26.78 -26.09
CA THR A 641 41.83 -27.73 -27.13
C THR A 641 42.16 -29.06 -26.47
N PRO A 642 41.52 -30.19 -26.87
CA PRO A 642 41.86 -31.51 -26.33
C PRO A 642 43.37 -31.71 -26.34
N LEU A 643 43.92 -32.15 -25.22
CA LEU A 643 45.35 -32.35 -25.11
C LEU A 643 45.72 -33.59 -25.93
N ALA A 644 46.58 -33.43 -26.93
CA ALA A 644 46.95 -34.55 -27.80
C ALA A 644 47.61 -35.67 -26.96
N GLY A 645 47.07 -36.88 -27.03
CA GLY A 645 47.47 -38.00 -26.18
C GLY A 645 46.69 -38.16 -24.86
N ASP A 646 45.83 -37.22 -24.49
CA ASP A 646 44.84 -37.37 -23.39
C ASP A 646 43.59 -38.05 -23.97
N PHE A 647 43.63 -39.38 -23.95
CA PHE A 647 42.63 -40.23 -24.60
C PHE A 647 41.41 -40.44 -23.71
N ASP A 648 41.54 -40.28 -22.39
CA ASP A 648 40.40 -40.37 -21.47
C ASP A 648 39.72 -39.02 -21.17
N GLY A 649 40.32 -37.92 -21.63
CA GLY A 649 39.79 -36.56 -21.56
C GLY A 649 39.84 -35.97 -20.15
N ASN A 650 40.69 -36.49 -19.27
CA ASN A 650 40.80 -36.04 -17.88
C ASN A 650 41.64 -34.76 -17.72
N GLY A 651 42.21 -34.24 -18.81
CA GLY A 651 43.02 -33.04 -18.85
C GLY A 651 44.51 -33.29 -18.64
N THR A 652 44.95 -34.55 -18.59
CA THR A 652 46.36 -34.92 -18.42
C THR A 652 46.75 -36.06 -19.34
N VAL A 653 47.98 -36.05 -19.88
CA VAL A 653 48.52 -37.20 -20.62
C VAL A 653 49.35 -38.04 -19.66
N GLU A 654 48.82 -39.19 -19.27
CA GLU A 654 49.45 -40.10 -18.31
C GLU A 654 49.41 -41.57 -18.77
N ALA A 655 49.80 -42.48 -17.87
CA ALA A 655 49.84 -43.91 -18.18
C ALA A 655 48.44 -44.52 -18.39
N ALA A 656 47.38 -43.88 -17.89
CA ALA A 656 46.01 -44.29 -18.11
C ALA A 656 45.64 -44.19 -19.60
N ASP A 657 46.06 -43.11 -20.28
CA ASP A 657 45.82 -42.90 -21.70
C ASP A 657 46.48 -43.96 -22.58
N LEU A 658 47.70 -44.41 -22.21
CA LEU A 658 48.36 -45.49 -22.94
C LEU A 658 47.49 -46.75 -23.02
N THR A 659 46.65 -46.98 -22.00
CA THR A 659 45.72 -48.12 -22.00
C THR A 659 44.64 -47.97 -23.07
N ALA A 660 44.16 -46.75 -23.35
CA ALA A 660 43.23 -46.48 -24.43
C ALA A 660 43.85 -46.76 -25.80
N TRP A 661 45.08 -46.30 -26.04
CA TRP A 661 45.85 -46.63 -27.25
C TRP A 661 46.09 -48.13 -27.40
N GLN A 662 46.53 -48.81 -26.34
CA GLN A 662 46.78 -50.27 -26.38
C GLN A 662 45.52 -51.06 -26.74
N ASN A 663 44.35 -50.60 -26.28
CA ASN A 663 43.08 -51.25 -26.56
C ASN A 663 42.59 -50.99 -28.00
N GLY A 664 42.92 -49.83 -28.58
CA GLY A 664 42.55 -49.49 -29.95
C GLY A 664 43.57 -49.92 -31.01
N TYR A 665 44.81 -50.21 -30.63
CA TYR A 665 45.91 -50.46 -31.56
C TYR A 665 45.56 -51.52 -32.63
N GLY A 666 45.73 -51.13 -33.90
CA GLY A 666 45.38 -51.92 -35.07
C GLY A 666 43.94 -51.74 -35.56
N MET A 667 43.17 -50.81 -34.99
CA MET A 667 41.89 -50.36 -35.53
C MET A 667 42.16 -49.58 -36.83
N PRO A 668 41.75 -50.07 -38.01
CA PRO A 668 42.21 -49.52 -39.30
C PRO A 668 41.34 -48.38 -39.85
N ASN A 669 40.24 -48.05 -39.15
CA ASN A 669 39.30 -46.99 -39.51
C ASN A 669 38.25 -46.78 -38.41
N GLY A 670 37.70 -45.56 -38.34
CA GLY A 670 36.63 -45.19 -37.42
C GLY A 670 37.09 -45.00 -35.98
N ALA A 671 38.39 -44.86 -35.76
CA ALA A 671 38.95 -44.52 -34.46
C ALA A 671 38.61 -43.07 -34.08
N ASN A 672 38.72 -42.80 -32.78
CA ASN A 672 38.59 -41.48 -32.18
C ASN A 672 39.53 -41.41 -30.98
N ALA A 673 39.72 -40.22 -30.40
CA ALA A 673 40.62 -40.02 -29.26
C ALA A 673 40.38 -41.00 -28.10
N GLY A 674 39.12 -41.34 -27.78
CA GLY A 674 38.78 -42.32 -26.73
C GLY A 674 39.21 -43.76 -27.02
N ASN A 675 39.56 -44.05 -28.27
CA ASN A 675 40.13 -45.33 -28.70
C ASN A 675 41.64 -45.23 -28.99
N GLY A 676 42.26 -44.08 -28.71
CA GLY A 676 43.69 -43.88 -28.85
C GLY A 676 44.13 -43.30 -30.18
N ASP A 677 43.23 -42.71 -30.99
CA ASP A 677 43.58 -41.95 -32.20
C ASP A 677 44.03 -40.54 -31.79
N GLY A 678 45.34 -40.34 -31.76
CA GLY A 678 46.02 -39.14 -31.28
C GLY A 678 46.35 -38.13 -32.37
N ASP A 679 46.47 -38.55 -33.63
CA ASP A 679 46.67 -37.63 -34.74
C ASP A 679 45.40 -37.32 -35.56
N ALA A 680 44.28 -37.96 -35.18
CA ALA A 680 42.94 -37.79 -35.74
C ALA A 680 42.82 -38.21 -37.21
N ASP A 681 43.63 -39.17 -37.67
CA ASP A 681 43.56 -39.70 -39.04
C ASP A 681 42.52 -40.83 -39.20
N GLY A 682 41.93 -41.27 -38.10
CA GLY A 682 40.84 -42.24 -38.04
C GLY A 682 41.29 -43.69 -37.92
N ASP A 683 42.58 -43.98 -37.77
CA ASP A 683 43.12 -45.28 -37.35
C ASP A 683 43.83 -45.21 -35.98
N VAL A 684 44.33 -46.35 -35.48
CA VAL A 684 45.13 -46.37 -34.23
C VAL A 684 46.41 -47.16 -34.49
N ASP A 685 47.52 -46.47 -34.70
CA ASP A 685 48.78 -47.04 -35.10
C ASP A 685 49.99 -46.50 -34.31
N GLY A 686 51.20 -46.62 -34.86
CA GLY A 686 52.41 -46.15 -34.20
C GLY A 686 52.53 -44.62 -34.12
N ASN A 687 51.84 -43.87 -34.97
CA ASN A 687 51.83 -42.41 -34.99
C ASN A 687 51.04 -41.88 -33.79
N ASP A 688 49.94 -42.51 -33.41
CA ASP A 688 49.18 -42.12 -32.22
C ASP A 688 49.92 -42.40 -30.92
N PHE A 689 50.64 -43.53 -30.87
CA PHE A 689 51.53 -43.82 -29.76
C PHE A 689 52.61 -42.76 -29.64
N LEU A 690 53.13 -42.28 -30.77
CA LEU A 690 54.12 -41.22 -30.81
C LEU A 690 53.52 -39.90 -30.32
N VAL A 691 52.25 -39.59 -30.63
CA VAL A 691 51.53 -38.44 -30.08
C VAL A 691 51.40 -38.54 -28.56
N TRP A 692 50.95 -39.68 -28.01
CA TRP A 692 50.89 -39.90 -26.56
C TRP A 692 52.28 -39.76 -25.92
N GLN A 693 53.30 -40.40 -26.49
CA GLN A 693 54.66 -40.39 -25.97
C GLN A 693 55.26 -38.97 -25.94
N GLN A 694 55.02 -38.17 -26.99
CA GLN A 694 55.54 -36.80 -27.08
C GLN A 694 54.88 -35.86 -26.08
N ASN A 695 53.63 -36.13 -25.70
CA ASN A 695 52.87 -35.29 -24.78
C ASN A 695 52.79 -35.86 -23.35
N LEU A 696 53.45 -36.98 -23.07
CA LEU A 696 53.44 -37.63 -21.75
C LEU A 696 53.88 -36.67 -20.63
N GLY A 697 53.00 -36.49 -19.64
CA GLY A 697 53.18 -35.57 -18.52
C GLY A 697 52.70 -34.14 -18.79
N MET A 698 52.15 -33.85 -19.97
CA MET A 698 51.45 -32.59 -20.20
C MET A 698 50.11 -32.58 -19.47
N THR A 699 49.70 -31.39 -19.04
CA THR A 699 48.39 -31.12 -18.45
C THR A 699 47.76 -29.94 -19.19
N GLN A 700 46.48 -30.04 -19.51
CA GLN A 700 45.75 -29.00 -20.22
C GLN A 700 45.77 -27.70 -19.40
N SER A 701 46.27 -26.62 -19.99
CA SER A 701 46.33 -25.32 -19.30
C SER A 701 44.93 -24.72 -19.24
N THR A 702 44.30 -24.79 -18.07
CA THR A 702 43.04 -24.06 -17.81
C THR A 702 43.34 -22.58 -17.63
N THR A 703 43.45 -21.80 -18.71
CA THR A 703 43.14 -20.37 -18.60
C THR A 703 41.63 -20.20 -18.59
N ALA A 704 41.01 -20.64 -17.50
CA ALA A 704 39.80 -19.98 -17.02
C ALA A 704 40.31 -18.77 -16.24
N SER A 705 39.97 -17.56 -16.68
CA SER A 705 39.84 -16.45 -15.75
C SER A 705 38.99 -16.98 -14.60
N ALA A 706 39.55 -16.98 -13.39
CA ALA A 706 38.79 -17.28 -12.19
C ALA A 706 37.64 -16.27 -12.15
N ALA A 707 36.45 -16.70 -12.60
CA ALA A 707 35.22 -16.02 -12.32
C ALA A 707 35.20 -15.79 -10.81
N ASN A 708 34.93 -14.55 -10.42
CA ASN A 708 34.76 -14.16 -9.03
C ASN A 708 33.63 -15.01 -8.41
N ALA A 709 33.99 -16.16 -7.84
CA ALA A 709 33.32 -16.65 -6.65
C ALA A 709 33.62 -15.60 -5.58
N ALA A 710 32.74 -14.61 -5.46
CA ALA A 710 32.74 -13.69 -4.34
C ALA A 710 32.78 -14.55 -3.08
N ALA A 711 33.90 -14.51 -2.36
CA ALA A 711 34.01 -15.12 -1.06
C ALA A 711 32.87 -14.56 -0.21
N ALA A 712 31.91 -15.41 0.15
CA ALA A 712 31.06 -15.14 1.29
C ALA A 712 31.99 -14.81 2.48
N PRO A 713 31.76 -13.73 3.24
CA PRO A 713 32.56 -13.48 4.42
C PRO A 713 32.32 -14.63 5.40
N GLU A 714 33.29 -15.53 5.56
CA GLU A 714 33.25 -16.48 6.66
C GLU A 714 33.39 -15.69 7.98
N PRO A 715 32.61 -16.01 9.01
CA PRO A 715 32.82 -15.42 10.32
C PRO A 715 34.21 -15.84 10.79
N THR A 716 35.09 -14.86 10.96
CA THR A 716 36.48 -14.97 11.44
C THR A 716 36.71 -16.14 12.40
N GLY A 717 37.14 -17.29 11.88
CA GLY A 717 37.55 -18.48 12.65
C GLY A 717 38.73 -18.22 13.59
N VAL A 718 39.40 -17.07 13.45
CA VAL A 718 40.47 -16.59 14.33
C VAL A 718 39.96 -16.32 15.76
N VAL A 719 38.68 -15.97 15.95
CA VAL A 719 38.12 -15.76 17.30
C VAL A 719 37.85 -17.09 18.03
N LEU A 720 37.49 -18.15 17.30
CA LEU A 720 37.28 -19.48 17.88
C LEU A 720 38.59 -20.22 18.21
N MET A 721 39.66 -20.02 17.43
CA MET A 721 40.98 -20.59 17.77
C MET A 721 41.66 -19.86 18.94
N LEU A 722 41.44 -18.55 19.12
CA LEU A 722 41.96 -17.81 20.27
C LEU A 722 41.22 -18.16 21.58
N LEU A 723 39.92 -18.47 21.52
CA LEU A 723 39.17 -18.99 22.68
C LEU A 723 39.51 -20.45 23.02
N ALA A 724 39.82 -21.29 22.02
CA ALA A 724 40.24 -22.67 22.25
C ALA A 724 41.68 -22.78 22.81
N MET A 725 42.60 -21.90 22.41
CA MET A 725 43.96 -21.88 22.97
C MET A 725 44.05 -21.18 24.34
N GLY A 726 43.16 -20.23 24.65
CA GLY A 726 43.05 -19.63 25.99
C GLY A 726 42.52 -20.60 27.06
N GLY A 727 41.67 -21.56 26.68
CA GLY A 727 41.11 -22.57 27.59
C GLY A 727 42.07 -23.68 28.03
N MET A 728 43.15 -23.93 27.28
CA MET A 728 44.12 -24.98 27.60
C MET A 728 45.33 -24.51 28.42
N LEU A 729 45.51 -23.20 28.62
CA LEU A 729 46.56 -22.62 29.47
C LEU A 729 46.11 -22.32 30.91
N GLY A 730 44.82 -22.51 31.24
CA GLY A 730 44.26 -22.27 32.58
C GLY A 730 44.23 -23.46 33.54
N ARG A 731 44.72 -24.64 33.15
CA ARG A 731 44.72 -25.86 34.00
C ARG A 731 46.13 -26.41 34.19
N ARG A 732 47.00 -25.67 34.88
CA ARG A 732 48.14 -26.23 35.63
C ARG A 732 48.88 -25.17 36.46
N SER A 733 48.26 -24.75 37.57
CA SER A 733 48.96 -24.55 38.85
C SER A 733 47.95 -24.06 39.89
N GLU A 734 47.61 -24.93 40.85
CA GLU A 734 47.63 -24.66 42.29
C GLU A 734 46.96 -25.82 43.06
N ARG A 735 47.80 -26.49 43.86
CA ARG A 735 47.52 -27.38 45.01
C ARG A 735 46.77 -28.69 44.81
#